data_AF-A0A3C0FMJ4-F1
#
_entry.id   AF-A0A3C0FMJ4-F1
#
_cell.length_a   1.000
_cell.length_b   1.000
_cell.length_c   1.000
_cell.angle_alpha   90.00
_cell.angle_beta   90.00
_cell.angle_gamma   90.00
#
_symmetry.space_group_name_H-M   'P 1'
#
loop_
_entity.id
_entity.type
_entity.pdbx_description
1 polymer ?
#
loop_
_entity_poly.entity_id
_entity_poly.type
_entity_poly.pdbx_seq_one_letter_code
_entity_poly.pdbx_strand_id
1 'polypeptide(L)'
;MLKSFATQILSVTLSAVIVVQPVMAQVVVDNQAAANNQASLDAARNGVPIVNIANPNGAGVSHNKFKDFNVGVEGLILNNSRSVGQSQLGGVIAGNANLTSGSARLILNEVTGASRSNLLGYQEIFGQSAEYVLANPNGITCNGCGFINTPRATFSTGLPQFDSSGDFLGVDVDTGDILIDGAGLNAANVPYFDIISRTAKINADLHARDLSVITGRNTVNYASREAVAKSDIPEKPSISIDSSLLGGMYANRIRLVGTEQGVGVKVAGDLAASSGELTISADGKISVNNLTSAQNISVASAAESVTVTGTVQASQTTQIKADNAIEVQSEASVSGDHLQIEAARLENQGKIKGGQQTNIETSHIENTGTIIGNGGVSVVSDTLNNLGSGLIKSDADIIIQTDLTNEGGLEAEGKLDVASTNNLVVGGRLVGGGGLRLSAANDLTVDSEEVYSAGLAELTVGGQLINNGKLSIAGDLGGTIKTLVNNGEIQVSENLALSVTSDFENRDIVFAAGDLSFLVGDTLFNNQGTVIAGGDIELVGLDDGNMALLDNASATIESLEGDIRIKTDELLNRKVAFSTSSQRTFQQRYAANQTTHPGCNTVPGAGISPEGCAYFPGSGVAHVPHPWKSNYTSYYSTESSSNGILVEVYQDVVSQDSPESVISSGRDLFVTGGTISNDKSQIQAGRDIELTGTSLANVGAQITRRLYHTASASNGFTRCYGGPCKWFEFTNARKLVESDIIDSHDAQNVAGGTFSGSFTGQVNNTTIVQGAVSLPSDGISYVDELVNSIPDPANIPVTTVPNGGVYVPPTPGLFTEAPEDRNYVYETRFEHTDFGTFYGSDYFFDQIGFDQSVVEDLPKRLGDAFFDTRLVREQVIAQTGQRFLNSTENDAAQMRQLIEAAAAQKQGLGLSVGTALSADQIAALTESIVWYVEEEVNGQTVLVPKLYLAGGDKADITAEGALIAAADVNILADSIANSG
;
A
#
# COMPACT_ATOMS: atom_id res chain seq x y z
N MET A 1 -48.16 -52.73 51.96
CA MET A 1 -47.20 -53.45 52.83
C MET A 1 -45.89 -53.84 52.13
N LEU A 2 -45.86 -54.21 50.84
CA LEU A 2 -44.59 -54.58 50.18
C LEU A 2 -43.59 -53.43 49.93
N LYS A 3 -44.03 -52.16 49.80
CA LYS A 3 -43.11 -51.03 49.56
C LYS A 3 -42.26 -50.65 50.79
N SER A 4 -42.79 -50.78 52.01
CA SER A 4 -42.08 -50.41 53.25
C SER A 4 -40.98 -51.40 53.64
N PHE A 5 -41.14 -52.67 53.27
CA PHE A 5 -40.19 -53.73 53.58
C PHE A 5 -38.94 -53.66 52.68
N ALA A 6 -39.13 -53.25 51.41
CA ALA A 6 -38.04 -53.05 50.46
C ALA A 6 -37.17 -51.82 50.82
N THR A 7 -37.76 -50.73 51.33
CA THR A 7 -37.01 -49.54 51.74
C THR A 7 -36.21 -49.76 53.02
N GLN A 8 -36.73 -50.56 53.97
CA GLN A 8 -36.01 -50.93 55.19
C GLN A 8 -34.85 -51.89 54.92
N ILE A 9 -35.02 -52.88 54.03
CA ILE A 9 -33.93 -53.78 53.66
C ILE A 9 -32.84 -53.01 52.89
N LEU A 10 -33.20 -52.13 51.94
CA LEU A 10 -32.23 -51.32 51.20
C LEU A 10 -31.47 -50.33 52.11
N SER A 11 -32.14 -49.75 53.11
CA SER A 11 -31.50 -48.84 54.07
C SER A 11 -30.58 -49.57 55.04
N VAL A 12 -30.92 -50.81 55.43
CA VAL A 12 -30.06 -51.64 56.30
C VAL A 12 -28.88 -52.23 55.54
N THR A 13 -29.02 -52.64 54.27
CA THR A 13 -27.86 -53.04 53.45
C THR A 13 -26.97 -51.85 53.09
N LEU A 14 -27.52 -50.67 52.78
CA LEU A 14 -26.70 -49.48 52.51
C LEU A 14 -25.99 -48.97 53.78
N SER A 15 -26.61 -49.08 54.96
CA SER A 15 -25.98 -48.75 56.24
C SER A 15 -24.93 -49.78 56.68
N ALA A 16 -25.15 -51.08 56.41
CA ALA A 16 -24.17 -52.13 56.70
C ALA A 16 -22.95 -52.07 55.77
N VAL A 17 -23.12 -51.62 54.52
CA VAL A 17 -22.01 -51.38 53.58
C VAL A 17 -21.20 -50.11 53.95
N ILE A 18 -21.79 -49.16 54.69
CA ILE A 18 -21.06 -47.99 55.24
C ILE A 18 -20.25 -48.35 56.50
N VAL A 19 -20.61 -49.38 57.26
CA VAL A 19 -19.92 -49.80 58.49
C VAL A 19 -18.72 -50.74 58.23
N VAL A 20 -18.56 -51.25 56.99
CA VAL A 20 -17.38 -52.01 56.58
C VAL A 20 -16.67 -51.27 55.44
N GLN A 21 -16.14 -50.09 55.73
CA GLN A 21 -15.04 -49.58 54.92
C GLN A 21 -13.77 -50.29 55.39
N PRO A 22 -12.96 -50.89 54.49
CA PRO A 22 -11.63 -51.32 54.88
C PRO A 22 -10.87 -50.09 55.38
N VAL A 23 -10.48 -50.10 56.65
CA VAL A 23 -9.46 -49.18 57.16
C VAL A 23 -8.21 -49.48 56.34
N MET A 24 -7.92 -48.66 55.33
CA MET A 24 -6.68 -48.79 54.56
C MET A 24 -5.53 -48.60 55.55
N ALA A 25 -4.74 -49.65 55.75
CA ALA A 25 -3.53 -49.54 56.56
C ALA A 25 -2.64 -48.46 55.95
N GLN A 26 -2.22 -47.49 56.76
CA GLN A 26 -1.46 -46.35 56.27
C GLN A 26 -0.08 -46.78 55.76
N VAL A 27 0.70 -47.53 56.55
CA VAL A 27 2.01 -48.01 56.12
C VAL A 27 2.15 -49.50 56.46
N VAL A 28 2.61 -50.30 55.50
CA VAL A 28 2.81 -51.75 55.64
C VAL A 28 4.22 -52.09 55.15
N VAL A 29 5.10 -52.52 56.04
CA VAL A 29 6.49 -52.92 55.70
C VAL A 29 6.48 -54.21 54.88
N ASP A 30 7.37 -54.28 53.87
CA ASP A 30 7.56 -55.52 53.12
C ASP A 30 8.44 -56.50 53.92
N ASN A 31 7.80 -57.36 54.70
CA ASN A 31 8.48 -58.39 55.49
C ASN A 31 9.19 -59.46 54.64
N GLN A 32 9.03 -59.45 53.31
CA GLN A 32 9.78 -60.30 52.38
C GLN A 32 11.05 -59.62 51.85
N ALA A 33 11.23 -58.31 52.10
CA ALA A 33 12.46 -57.61 51.76
C ALA A 33 13.64 -58.08 52.62
N ALA A 34 14.87 -57.84 52.18
CA ALA A 34 16.06 -58.11 53.01
C ALA A 34 15.99 -57.32 54.34
N ALA A 35 16.49 -57.89 55.44
CA ALA A 35 16.34 -57.30 56.78
C ALA A 35 16.90 -55.88 56.90
N ASN A 36 17.95 -55.56 56.13
CA ASN A 36 18.54 -54.22 56.04
C ASN A 36 17.67 -53.21 55.29
N ASN A 37 16.56 -53.64 54.69
CA ASN A 37 15.59 -52.79 54.00
C ASN A 37 14.21 -52.75 54.70
N GLN A 38 14.10 -53.38 55.87
CA GLN A 38 12.87 -53.42 56.66
C GLN A 38 12.90 -52.29 57.70
N ALA A 39 11.99 -51.32 57.57
CA ALA A 39 11.72 -50.36 58.63
C ALA A 39 10.95 -51.02 59.78
N SER A 40 10.94 -50.38 60.94
CA SER A 40 10.00 -50.73 62.02
C SER A 40 8.95 -49.64 62.20
N LEU A 41 7.73 -50.03 62.54
CA LEU A 41 6.61 -49.11 62.73
C LEU A 41 6.36 -48.88 64.23
N ASP A 42 6.09 -47.63 64.58
CA ASP A 42 5.71 -47.18 65.91
C ASP A 42 4.65 -46.07 65.78
N ALA A 43 4.16 -45.53 66.89
CA ALA A 43 3.24 -44.39 66.89
C ALA A 43 3.64 -43.37 67.95
N ALA A 44 3.56 -42.09 67.59
CA ALA A 44 3.72 -41.00 68.52
C ALA A 44 2.59 -41.01 69.56
N ARG A 45 2.79 -40.34 70.70
CA ARG A 45 1.79 -40.30 71.78
C ARG A 45 0.46 -39.67 71.35
N ASN A 46 0.49 -38.80 70.35
CA ASN A 46 -0.69 -38.16 69.77
C ASN A 46 -1.29 -38.94 68.58
N GLY A 47 -0.80 -40.15 68.30
CA GLY A 47 -1.34 -41.05 67.28
C GLY A 47 -0.73 -40.92 65.89
N VAL A 48 0.18 -39.95 65.65
CA VAL A 48 0.88 -39.84 64.36
C VAL A 48 1.77 -41.07 64.15
N PRO A 49 1.66 -41.81 63.02
CA PRO A 49 2.50 -42.96 62.77
C PRO A 49 3.99 -42.57 62.62
N ILE A 50 4.86 -43.45 63.11
CA ILE A 50 6.32 -43.32 63.03
C ILE A 50 6.88 -44.51 62.26
N VAL A 51 7.65 -44.21 61.21
CA VAL A 51 8.51 -45.14 60.50
C VAL A 51 9.92 -44.96 61.04
N ASN A 52 10.35 -45.89 61.87
CA ASN A 52 11.76 -46.05 62.22
C ASN A 52 12.48 -46.63 61.01
N ILE A 53 13.08 -45.76 60.21
CA ILE A 53 13.77 -46.12 58.97
C ILE A 53 14.86 -47.17 59.20
N ALA A 54 15.16 -47.97 58.18
CA ALA A 54 16.22 -48.96 58.20
C ALA A 54 17.61 -48.30 58.33
N ASN A 55 18.60 -49.06 58.81
CA ASN A 55 19.96 -48.57 58.96
C ASN A 55 20.54 -48.12 57.59
N PRO A 56 21.12 -46.91 57.46
CA PRO A 56 21.71 -46.48 56.20
C PRO A 56 22.93 -47.33 55.82
N ASN A 57 23.15 -47.48 54.51
CA ASN A 57 24.31 -48.15 53.96
C ASN A 57 25.58 -47.25 54.00
N GLY A 58 26.70 -47.74 53.46
CA GLY A 58 27.97 -47.00 53.43
C GLY A 58 27.94 -45.67 52.67
N ALA A 59 26.97 -45.48 51.76
CA ALA A 59 26.75 -44.23 51.02
C ALA A 59 25.78 -43.26 51.74
N GLY A 60 25.26 -43.66 52.91
CA GLY A 60 24.28 -42.88 53.68
C GLY A 60 22.84 -43.02 53.20
N VAL A 61 22.53 -44.03 52.38
CA VAL A 61 21.17 -44.29 51.89
C VAL A 61 20.45 -45.26 52.83
N SER A 62 19.32 -44.85 53.40
CA SER A 62 18.37 -45.73 54.07
C SER A 62 17.31 -46.17 53.07
N HIS A 63 17.34 -47.43 52.66
CA HIS A 63 16.41 -48.00 51.69
C HIS A 63 15.32 -48.80 52.41
N ASN A 64 14.08 -48.31 52.35
CA ASN A 64 12.94 -48.85 53.07
C ASN A 64 11.93 -49.41 52.08
N LYS A 65 11.57 -50.70 52.21
CA LYS A 65 10.61 -51.37 51.32
C LYS A 65 9.26 -51.61 51.99
N PHE A 66 8.18 -51.25 51.29
CA PHE A 66 6.81 -51.31 51.79
C PHE A 66 5.88 -52.05 50.82
N LYS A 67 4.89 -52.78 51.34
CA LYS A 67 3.76 -53.26 50.53
C LYS A 67 2.76 -52.14 50.25
N ASP A 68 2.51 -51.30 51.24
CA ASP A 68 1.65 -50.13 51.12
C ASP A 68 2.32 -48.95 51.84
N PHE A 69 2.32 -47.78 51.21
CA PHE A 69 2.84 -46.54 51.80
C PHE A 69 1.85 -45.41 51.50
N ASN A 70 1.06 -45.04 52.50
CA ASN A 70 0.05 -44.00 52.49
C ASN A 70 0.25 -43.10 53.71
N VAL A 71 -0.17 -41.84 53.61
CA VAL A 71 -0.07 -40.84 54.68
C VAL A 71 -1.46 -40.31 54.96
N GLY A 72 -1.91 -40.41 56.21
CA GLY A 72 -3.18 -39.84 56.65
C GLY A 72 -3.11 -38.32 56.83
N VAL A 73 -4.25 -37.72 57.17
CA VAL A 73 -4.36 -36.27 57.42
C VAL A 73 -3.54 -35.80 58.63
N GLU A 74 -3.25 -36.71 59.55
CA GLU A 74 -2.39 -36.50 60.71
C GLU A 74 -0.90 -36.43 60.36
N GLY A 75 -0.52 -36.83 59.15
CA GLY A 75 0.86 -36.88 58.68
C GLY A 75 1.60 -38.19 59.02
N LEU A 76 2.89 -38.23 58.70
CA LEU A 76 3.78 -39.39 58.91
C LEU A 76 5.16 -38.94 59.32
N ILE A 77 5.80 -39.65 60.25
CA ILE A 77 7.14 -39.31 60.75
C ILE A 77 8.14 -40.38 60.34
N LEU A 78 9.18 -39.98 59.61
CA LEU A 78 10.36 -40.77 59.30
C LEU A 78 11.43 -40.48 60.35
N ASN A 79 11.68 -41.42 61.26
CA ASN A 79 12.60 -41.22 62.38
C ASN A 79 14.05 -41.45 61.95
N ASN A 80 14.74 -40.36 61.62
CA ASN A 80 16.18 -40.30 61.30
C ASN A 80 17.03 -39.81 62.49
N SER A 81 16.54 -39.96 63.73
CA SER A 81 17.23 -39.51 64.93
C SER A 81 17.80 -40.70 65.71
N ARG A 82 19.04 -40.57 66.20
CA ARG A 82 19.65 -41.55 67.14
C ARG A 82 19.36 -41.21 68.60
N SER A 83 18.78 -40.05 68.87
CA SER A 83 18.51 -39.52 70.21
C SER A 83 17.05 -39.13 70.36
N VAL A 84 16.57 -39.08 71.60
CA VAL A 84 15.26 -38.49 71.90
C VAL A 84 15.25 -37.00 71.54
N GLY A 85 14.12 -36.52 71.03
CA GLY A 85 13.96 -35.12 70.61
C GLY A 85 12.52 -34.76 70.33
N GLN A 86 12.29 -33.53 69.88
CA GLN A 86 10.96 -32.99 69.58
C GLN A 86 10.71 -32.99 68.06
N SER A 87 9.69 -33.71 67.63
CA SER A 87 9.11 -33.64 66.29
C SER A 87 7.98 -32.60 66.25
N GLN A 88 7.74 -32.03 65.07
CA GLN A 88 6.66 -31.08 64.80
C GLN A 88 5.30 -31.76 64.76
N LEU A 89 5.19 -32.94 64.14
CA LEU A 89 3.94 -33.68 64.03
C LEU A 89 3.62 -34.52 65.27
N GLY A 90 4.61 -35.20 65.85
CA GLY A 90 4.41 -36.25 66.87
C GLY A 90 4.80 -35.88 68.30
N GLY A 91 5.41 -34.71 68.51
CA GLY A 91 5.90 -34.31 69.83
C GLY A 91 7.23 -35.00 70.22
N VAL A 92 7.40 -35.38 71.49
CA VAL A 92 8.64 -36.04 71.95
C VAL A 92 8.71 -37.46 71.38
N ILE A 93 9.73 -37.74 70.56
CA ILE A 93 9.96 -39.03 69.90
C ILE A 93 11.30 -39.61 70.34
N ALA A 94 11.32 -40.91 70.61
CA ALA A 94 12.54 -41.65 70.97
C ALA A 94 13.48 -41.80 69.76
N GLY A 95 14.77 -42.03 70.01
CA GLY A 95 15.70 -42.34 68.92
C GLY A 95 15.36 -43.66 68.23
N ASN A 96 15.56 -43.71 66.92
CA ASN A 96 15.40 -44.90 66.11
C ASN A 96 16.53 -45.91 66.40
N ALA A 97 16.16 -47.04 66.99
CA ALA A 97 17.08 -48.12 67.35
C ALA A 97 17.73 -48.82 66.14
N ASN A 98 17.17 -48.66 64.94
CA ASN A 98 17.73 -49.24 63.71
C ASN A 98 19.03 -48.52 63.27
N LEU A 99 19.24 -47.26 63.69
CA LEU A 99 20.36 -46.41 63.25
C LEU A 99 21.67 -46.69 64.00
N THR A 100 22.32 -47.79 63.62
CA THR A 100 23.62 -48.23 64.18
C THR A 100 24.82 -47.57 63.49
N SER A 101 24.71 -47.23 62.20
CA SER A 101 25.81 -46.70 61.37
C SER A 101 25.78 -45.17 61.21
N GLY A 102 24.93 -44.46 61.94
CA GLY A 102 24.68 -43.03 61.76
C GLY A 102 23.28 -42.75 61.21
N SER A 103 22.96 -41.47 61.03
CA SER A 103 21.70 -41.04 60.42
C SER A 103 21.82 -41.09 58.88
N ALA A 104 20.71 -41.29 58.19
CA ALA A 104 20.67 -41.29 56.74
C ALA A 104 20.89 -39.88 56.18
N ARG A 105 21.57 -39.80 55.03
CA ARG A 105 21.59 -38.63 54.14
C ARG A 105 20.39 -38.62 53.19
N LEU A 106 19.99 -39.81 52.72
CA LEU A 106 18.85 -40.02 51.83
C LEU A 106 17.98 -41.15 52.37
N ILE A 107 16.67 -40.93 52.39
CA ILE A 107 15.65 -41.89 52.79
C ILE A 107 14.84 -42.24 51.55
N LEU A 108 15.02 -43.47 51.06
CA LEU A 108 14.27 -44.02 49.93
C LEU A 108 13.16 -44.92 50.46
N ASN A 109 11.91 -44.58 50.14
CA ASN A 109 10.73 -45.39 50.42
C ASN A 109 10.27 -46.01 49.10
N GLU A 110 10.47 -47.31 48.94
CA GLU A 110 10.08 -48.06 47.75
C GLU A 110 8.85 -48.93 48.04
N VAL A 111 7.80 -48.78 47.23
CA VAL A 111 6.61 -49.62 47.31
C VAL A 111 6.75 -50.80 46.37
N THR A 112 6.75 -52.01 46.91
CA THR A 112 6.84 -53.30 46.18
C THR A 112 5.49 -54.01 46.06
N GLY A 113 4.44 -53.46 46.66
CA GLY A 113 3.06 -53.95 46.51
C GLY A 113 2.42 -53.50 45.19
N ALA A 114 1.15 -53.84 45.00
CA ALA A 114 0.40 -53.52 43.78
C ALA A 114 -0.49 -52.27 43.92
N SER A 115 -0.45 -51.60 45.07
CA SER A 115 -1.33 -50.47 45.40
C SER A 115 -0.62 -49.14 45.17
N ARG A 116 -1.38 -48.14 44.72
CA ARG A 116 -0.93 -46.73 44.67
C ARG A 116 -0.75 -46.15 46.07
N SER A 117 0.10 -45.14 46.18
CA SER A 117 0.25 -44.36 47.42
C SER A 117 -0.74 -43.19 47.46
N ASN A 118 -1.42 -43.00 48.59
CA ASN A 118 -2.28 -41.83 48.84
C ASN A 118 -1.71 -41.01 50.00
N LEU A 119 -1.39 -39.75 49.75
CA LEU A 119 -0.72 -38.86 50.68
C LEU A 119 -1.65 -37.69 51.02
N LEU A 120 -2.23 -37.72 52.21
CA LEU A 120 -3.24 -36.76 52.68
C LEU A 120 -2.71 -35.75 53.72
N GLY A 121 -1.42 -35.81 54.06
CA GLY A 121 -0.81 -34.98 55.10
C GLY A 121 0.71 -34.85 54.97
N TYR A 122 1.30 -34.12 55.92
CA TYR A 122 2.73 -33.80 55.91
C TYR A 122 3.60 -35.00 56.31
N GLN A 123 4.80 -35.04 55.73
CA GLN A 123 5.81 -36.05 56.01
C GLN A 123 7.01 -35.38 56.67
N GLU A 124 7.30 -35.77 57.91
CA GLU A 124 8.38 -35.18 58.70
C GLU A 124 9.57 -36.12 58.79
N ILE A 125 10.77 -35.64 58.46
CA ILE A 125 12.00 -36.31 58.82
C ILE A 125 12.41 -35.83 60.21
N PHE A 126 12.18 -36.65 61.22
CA PHE A 126 12.56 -36.33 62.59
C PHE A 126 14.05 -36.62 62.83
N GLY A 127 14.79 -35.66 63.39
CA GLY A 127 16.23 -35.77 63.64
C GLY A 127 17.07 -35.06 62.59
N GLN A 128 18.13 -35.71 62.11
CA GLN A 128 19.01 -35.14 61.10
C GLN A 128 18.26 -34.99 59.76
N SER A 129 18.33 -33.80 59.17
CA SER A 129 17.77 -33.52 57.83
C SER A 129 18.33 -34.50 56.79
N ALA A 130 17.46 -35.04 55.95
CA ALA A 130 17.80 -35.99 54.89
C ALA A 130 16.94 -35.78 53.64
N GLU A 131 17.46 -36.16 52.48
CA GLU A 131 16.69 -36.19 51.22
C GLU A 131 15.61 -37.27 51.29
N TYR A 132 14.48 -37.03 50.63
CA TYR A 132 13.32 -37.90 50.61
C TYR A 132 13.04 -38.39 49.18
N VAL A 133 12.84 -39.69 49.01
CA VAL A 133 12.34 -40.28 47.76
C VAL A 133 11.21 -41.26 48.07
N LEU A 134 10.07 -41.14 47.38
CA LEU A 134 9.02 -42.16 47.34
C LEU A 134 8.93 -42.70 45.91
N ALA A 135 9.21 -43.99 45.75
CA ALA A 135 9.15 -44.70 44.49
C ALA A 135 7.99 -45.72 44.54
N ASN A 136 6.93 -45.49 43.77
CA ASN A 136 5.80 -46.42 43.63
C ASN A 136 5.36 -46.52 42.15
N PRO A 137 5.73 -47.60 41.44
CA PRO A 137 5.35 -47.80 40.04
C PRO A 137 3.84 -47.86 39.78
N ASN A 138 3.02 -48.12 40.79
CA ASN A 138 1.55 -48.15 40.67
C ASN A 138 0.92 -46.76 40.75
N GLY A 139 1.71 -45.72 41.02
CA GLY A 139 1.27 -44.33 41.07
C GLY A 139 1.22 -43.73 42.49
N ILE A 140 1.16 -42.40 42.54
CA ILE A 140 1.14 -41.60 43.77
C ILE A 140 0.06 -40.52 43.65
N THR A 141 -0.77 -40.37 44.67
CA THR A 141 -1.73 -39.26 44.81
C THR A 141 -1.32 -38.38 45.97
N CYS A 142 -1.23 -37.07 45.75
CA CYS A 142 -1.11 -36.07 46.81
C CYS A 142 -2.38 -35.23 46.89
N ASN A 143 -2.94 -35.11 48.09
CA ASN A 143 -4.08 -34.26 48.38
C ASN A 143 -3.90 -33.64 49.76
N GLY A 144 -3.22 -32.50 49.82
CA GLY A 144 -2.81 -31.82 51.06
C GLY A 144 -1.49 -32.32 51.63
N CYS A 145 -0.64 -32.96 50.82
CA CYS A 145 0.65 -33.45 51.28
C CYS A 145 1.72 -32.35 51.31
N GLY A 146 2.75 -32.55 52.13
CA GLY A 146 3.91 -31.66 52.23
C GLY A 146 5.05 -32.29 53.01
N PHE A 147 6.11 -31.51 53.24
CA PHE A 147 7.35 -32.00 53.85
C PHE A 147 7.81 -31.14 55.02
N ILE A 148 8.46 -31.75 56.00
CA ILE A 148 9.10 -31.08 57.13
C ILE A 148 10.52 -31.63 57.29
N ASN A 149 11.50 -30.72 57.43
CA ASN A 149 12.93 -31.05 57.61
C ASN A 149 13.52 -31.85 56.44
N THR A 150 13.17 -31.46 55.22
CA THR A 150 13.58 -32.14 53.98
C THR A 150 14.23 -31.14 53.03
N PRO A 151 15.51 -31.32 52.64
CA PRO A 151 16.23 -30.42 51.75
C PRO A 151 15.95 -30.72 50.26
N ARG A 152 15.49 -31.93 49.96
CA ARG A 152 15.04 -32.36 48.64
C ARG A 152 14.01 -33.47 48.77
N ALA A 153 12.93 -33.39 48.01
CA ALA A 153 11.90 -34.41 47.97
C ALA A 153 11.58 -34.82 46.53
N THR A 154 11.39 -36.13 46.32
CA THR A 154 11.08 -36.69 45.00
C THR A 154 9.96 -37.70 45.09
N PHE A 155 8.94 -37.50 44.26
CA PHE A 155 7.94 -38.52 43.97
C PHE A 155 8.26 -39.18 42.63
N SER A 156 8.28 -40.51 42.61
CA SER A 156 8.55 -41.24 41.38
C SER A 156 7.70 -42.50 41.22
N THR A 157 7.42 -42.84 39.97
CA THR A 157 6.87 -44.16 39.58
C THR A 157 7.93 -45.06 38.97
N GLY A 158 9.20 -44.64 38.96
CA GLY A 158 10.31 -45.42 38.45
C GLY A 158 10.88 -46.40 39.48
N LEU A 159 11.54 -47.43 38.98
CA LEU A 159 12.30 -48.39 39.78
C LEU A 159 13.64 -47.77 40.22
N PRO A 160 13.96 -47.74 41.54
CA PRO A 160 15.23 -47.23 42.04
C PRO A 160 16.46 -47.87 41.39
N GLN A 161 17.44 -47.04 41.01
CA GLN A 161 18.74 -47.46 40.47
C GLN A 161 19.86 -47.05 41.41
N PHE A 162 20.89 -47.89 41.52
CA PHE A 162 22.02 -47.69 42.43
C PHE A 162 23.36 -47.83 41.70
N ASP A 163 24.38 -47.13 42.18
CA ASP A 163 25.74 -47.30 41.69
C ASP A 163 26.44 -48.53 42.32
N SER A 164 27.69 -48.77 41.95
CA SER A 164 28.49 -49.88 42.48
C SER A 164 28.84 -49.77 43.97
N SER A 165 28.72 -48.57 44.56
CA SER A 165 28.93 -48.30 45.99
C SER A 165 27.64 -48.43 46.81
N GLY A 166 26.50 -48.60 46.13
CA GLY A 166 25.16 -48.64 46.72
C GLY A 166 24.55 -47.26 46.97
N ASP A 167 25.10 -46.19 46.39
CA ASP A 167 24.46 -44.87 46.41
C ASP A 167 23.30 -44.82 45.41
N PHE A 168 22.33 -43.93 45.67
CA PHE A 168 21.15 -43.77 44.83
C PHE A 168 21.49 -42.97 43.57
N LEU A 169 21.47 -43.65 42.42
CA LEU A 169 21.83 -43.07 41.12
C LEU A 169 20.65 -42.32 40.48
N GLY A 170 19.44 -42.83 40.65
CA GLY A 170 18.28 -42.37 39.90
C GLY A 170 17.13 -43.35 39.88
N VAL A 171 16.23 -43.16 38.92
CA VAL A 171 15.05 -44.01 38.74
C VAL A 171 14.89 -44.40 37.28
N ASP A 172 14.32 -45.58 37.08
CA ASP A 172 14.00 -46.11 35.77
C ASP A 172 12.49 -46.23 35.57
N VAL A 173 11.91 -45.35 34.75
CA VAL A 173 10.47 -45.16 34.60
C VAL A 173 9.94 -45.91 33.38
N ASP A 174 8.89 -46.72 33.58
CA ASP A 174 8.17 -47.40 32.49
C ASP A 174 6.65 -47.18 32.53
N THR A 175 6.07 -46.93 33.71
CA THR A 175 4.63 -46.82 33.91
C THR A 175 4.31 -45.95 35.13
N GLY A 176 3.01 -45.80 35.42
CA GLY A 176 2.49 -45.10 36.60
C GLY A 176 2.26 -43.61 36.37
N ASP A 177 1.25 -43.08 37.07
CA ASP A 177 0.90 -41.67 37.10
C ASP A 177 1.13 -41.04 38.48
N ILE A 178 1.42 -39.75 38.50
CA ILE A 178 1.38 -38.93 39.71
C ILE A 178 0.22 -37.94 39.60
N LEU A 179 -0.64 -37.93 40.60
CA LEU A 179 -1.82 -37.06 40.67
C LEU A 179 -1.69 -36.08 41.84
N ILE A 180 -1.77 -34.79 41.55
CA ILE A 180 -1.94 -33.73 42.56
C ILE A 180 -3.39 -33.27 42.50
N ASP A 181 -4.13 -33.41 43.59
CA ASP A 181 -5.59 -33.21 43.64
C ASP A 181 -6.02 -32.54 44.96
N GLY A 182 -7.30 -32.17 45.07
CA GLY A 182 -7.92 -31.65 46.27
C GLY A 182 -7.19 -30.43 46.85
N ALA A 183 -6.61 -30.58 48.05
CA ALA A 183 -5.90 -29.51 48.76
C ALA A 183 -4.48 -29.22 48.22
N GLY A 184 -4.04 -29.90 47.16
CA GLY A 184 -2.79 -29.61 46.48
C GLY A 184 -1.55 -30.17 47.17
N LEU A 185 -0.39 -29.60 46.85
CA LEU A 185 0.92 -29.98 47.36
C LEU A 185 1.70 -28.76 47.85
N ASN A 186 2.26 -28.85 49.07
CA ASN A 186 3.13 -27.80 49.62
C ASN A 186 4.56 -28.30 49.85
N ALA A 187 5.46 -27.89 48.96
CA ALA A 187 6.91 -28.03 49.03
C ALA A 187 7.64 -26.67 49.02
N ALA A 188 6.96 -25.57 49.38
CA ALA A 188 7.56 -24.22 49.36
C ALA A 188 8.73 -24.04 50.34
N ASN A 189 8.83 -24.91 51.35
CA ASN A 189 9.94 -24.99 52.29
C ASN A 189 11.06 -25.94 51.84
N VAL A 190 10.84 -26.73 50.77
CA VAL A 190 11.83 -27.66 50.22
C VAL A 190 12.61 -26.94 49.12
N PRO A 191 13.95 -26.84 49.20
CA PRO A 191 14.78 -26.27 48.16
C PRO A 191 14.53 -26.87 46.77
N TYR A 192 14.39 -28.20 46.69
CA TYR A 192 14.26 -28.95 45.45
C TYR A 192 13.14 -29.98 45.52
N PHE A 193 12.18 -29.90 44.60
CA PHE A 193 11.08 -30.87 44.51
C PHE A 193 10.98 -31.44 43.09
N ASP A 194 10.99 -32.77 43.00
CA ASP A 194 10.95 -33.48 41.73
C ASP A 194 9.74 -34.43 41.64
N ILE A 195 9.06 -34.40 40.50
CA ILE A 195 8.08 -35.40 40.07
C ILE A 195 8.69 -36.15 38.90
N ILE A 196 8.87 -37.47 39.02
CA ILE A 196 9.49 -38.32 37.99
C ILE A 196 8.60 -39.53 37.70
N SER A 197 7.74 -39.46 36.68
CA SER A 197 6.74 -40.50 36.40
C SER A 197 6.54 -40.73 34.90
N ARG A 198 5.70 -41.70 34.50
CA ARG A 198 5.33 -41.81 33.08
C ARG A 198 4.39 -40.67 32.69
N THR A 199 3.37 -40.40 33.52
CA THR A 199 2.46 -39.27 33.34
C THR A 199 2.24 -38.52 34.65
N ALA A 200 1.88 -37.24 34.58
CA ALA A 200 1.55 -36.41 35.73
C ALA A 200 0.26 -35.61 35.46
N LYS A 201 -0.66 -35.61 36.43
CA LYS A 201 -1.89 -34.81 36.40
C LYS A 201 -1.90 -33.83 37.56
N ILE A 202 -2.03 -32.55 37.26
CA ILE A 202 -2.01 -31.46 38.25
C ILE A 202 -3.38 -30.79 38.26
N ASN A 203 -4.24 -31.20 39.20
CA ASN A 203 -5.61 -30.73 39.34
C ASN A 203 -5.81 -29.77 40.52
N ALA A 204 -4.78 -29.54 41.31
CA ALA A 204 -4.75 -28.62 42.45
C ALA A 204 -3.37 -27.94 42.54
N ASP A 205 -3.29 -26.85 43.29
CA ASP A 205 -2.06 -26.04 43.38
C ASP A 205 -0.86 -26.81 43.92
N LEU A 206 0.29 -26.62 43.28
CA LEU A 206 1.59 -27.14 43.69
C LEU A 206 2.52 -25.95 43.97
N HIS A 207 2.99 -25.84 45.21
CA HIS A 207 3.96 -24.83 45.61
C HIS A 207 5.34 -25.45 45.86
N ALA A 208 6.40 -24.90 45.29
CA ALA A 208 7.78 -25.36 45.47
C ALA A 208 8.78 -24.18 45.44
N ARG A 209 10.07 -24.44 45.66
CA ARG A 209 11.13 -23.44 45.35
C ARG A 209 11.74 -23.70 43.98
N ASP A 210 12.26 -24.90 43.75
CA ASP A 210 12.75 -25.33 42.44
C ASP A 210 12.05 -26.63 42.07
N LEU A 211 11.16 -26.55 41.09
CA LEU A 211 10.28 -27.63 40.65
C LEU A 211 10.81 -28.25 39.36
N SER A 212 10.99 -29.57 39.36
CA SER A 212 11.20 -30.34 38.13
C SER A 212 10.11 -31.41 37.98
N VAL A 213 9.41 -31.43 36.85
CA VAL A 213 8.48 -32.50 36.47
C VAL A 213 9.03 -33.16 35.21
N ILE A 214 9.40 -34.43 35.32
CA ILE A 214 10.00 -35.22 34.26
C ILE A 214 9.08 -36.39 33.96
N THR A 215 8.53 -36.43 32.76
CA THR A 215 7.53 -37.40 32.31
C THR A 215 7.96 -38.17 31.07
N GLY A 216 7.29 -39.29 30.82
CA GLY A 216 7.61 -40.25 29.77
C GLY A 216 8.40 -41.45 30.28
N ARG A 217 8.72 -42.36 29.36
CA ARG A 217 9.53 -43.55 29.65
C ARG A 217 11.02 -43.18 29.61
N ASN A 218 11.64 -43.12 30.78
CA ASN A 218 12.98 -42.55 30.95
C ASN A 218 13.83 -43.30 31.97
N THR A 219 15.14 -43.26 31.78
CA THR A 219 16.08 -43.35 32.90
C THR A 219 16.45 -41.93 33.32
N VAL A 220 16.25 -41.59 34.61
CA VAL A 220 16.48 -40.24 35.13
C VAL A 220 17.56 -40.27 36.20
N ASN A 221 18.61 -39.47 36.02
CA ASN A 221 19.67 -39.33 37.01
C ASN A 221 19.20 -38.43 38.17
N TYR A 222 19.38 -38.89 39.41
CA TYR A 222 18.94 -38.14 40.58
C TYR A 222 19.73 -36.85 40.75
N ALA A 223 21.05 -36.85 40.59
CA ALA A 223 21.88 -35.68 40.84
C ALA A 223 21.72 -34.60 39.75
N SER A 224 21.80 -34.97 38.47
CA SER A 224 21.74 -34.01 37.35
C SER A 224 20.33 -33.65 36.90
N ARG A 225 19.31 -34.44 37.25
CA ARG A 225 17.92 -34.32 36.73
C ARG A 225 17.81 -34.44 35.20
N GLU A 226 18.82 -35.04 34.59
CA GLU A 226 18.81 -35.38 33.17
C GLU A 226 18.01 -36.66 32.95
N ALA A 227 17.19 -36.64 31.92
CA ALA A 227 16.37 -37.77 31.49
C ALA A 227 16.92 -38.30 30.17
N VAL A 228 17.11 -39.60 30.10
CA VAL A 228 17.41 -40.32 28.85
C VAL A 228 16.17 -41.09 28.47
N ALA A 229 15.56 -40.71 27.35
CA ALA A 229 14.39 -41.37 26.81
C ALA A 229 14.68 -42.84 26.50
N LYS A 230 13.75 -43.72 26.86
CA LYS A 230 13.76 -45.13 26.44
C LYS A 230 13.20 -45.27 25.04
N SER A 231 13.51 -46.39 24.40
CA SER A 231 12.88 -46.77 23.13
C SER A 231 11.37 -46.83 23.27
N ASP A 232 10.70 -46.32 22.25
CA ASP A 232 9.27 -46.16 22.20
C ASP A 232 8.48 -47.49 22.16
N ILE A 233 7.21 -47.48 22.57
CA ILE A 233 6.31 -48.65 22.54
C ILE A 233 4.95 -48.30 21.92
N PRO A 234 4.19 -49.28 21.37
CA PRO A 234 2.93 -49.00 20.68
C PRO A 234 1.82 -48.36 21.52
N GLU A 235 1.78 -48.65 22.83
CA GLU A 235 0.78 -48.11 23.74
C GLU A 235 1.32 -46.83 24.40
N LYS A 236 0.82 -45.66 23.99
CA LYS A 236 1.24 -44.36 24.49
C LYS A 236 0.09 -43.53 25.04
N PRO A 237 0.31 -42.73 26.10
CA PRO A 237 -0.61 -41.65 26.46
C PRO A 237 -0.59 -40.55 25.39
N SER A 238 -1.67 -39.78 25.29
CA SER A 238 -1.70 -38.57 24.44
C SER A 238 -0.97 -37.39 25.07
N ILE A 239 -1.01 -37.30 26.40
CA ILE A 239 -0.46 -36.20 27.19
C ILE A 239 0.35 -36.77 28.36
N SER A 240 1.57 -36.29 28.54
CA SER A 240 2.48 -36.70 29.61
C SER A 240 2.32 -35.83 30.87
N ILE A 241 2.03 -34.54 30.69
CA ILE A 241 1.75 -33.58 31.77
C ILE A 241 0.43 -32.90 31.44
N ASP A 242 -0.58 -33.06 32.29
CA ASP A 242 -1.92 -32.47 32.12
C ASP A 242 -2.27 -31.65 33.38
N SER A 243 -2.23 -30.33 33.27
CA SER A 243 -2.67 -29.40 34.31
C SER A 243 -4.06 -28.85 33.97
N SER A 244 -4.96 -28.89 34.95
CA SER A 244 -6.31 -28.30 34.85
C SER A 244 -6.31 -26.82 35.23
N LEU A 245 -7.39 -26.10 34.94
CA LEU A 245 -7.57 -24.69 35.38
C LEU A 245 -7.49 -24.51 36.92
N LEU A 246 -7.73 -25.57 37.69
CA LEU A 246 -7.64 -25.56 39.16
C LEU A 246 -6.25 -25.96 39.68
N GLY A 247 -5.34 -26.39 38.80
CA GLY A 247 -4.04 -26.91 39.18
C GLY A 247 -2.87 -26.05 38.70
N GLY A 248 -2.58 -24.97 39.45
CA GLY A 248 -1.43 -24.11 39.20
C GLY A 248 -0.11 -24.67 39.75
N MET A 249 1.01 -24.19 39.23
CA MET A 249 2.35 -24.50 39.72
C MET A 249 3.12 -23.21 40.01
N TYR A 250 3.52 -23.03 41.27
CA TYR A 250 4.15 -21.80 41.74
C TYR A 250 5.51 -22.13 42.37
N ALA A 251 6.58 -21.61 41.79
CA ALA A 251 7.94 -21.84 42.28
C ALA A 251 8.87 -20.66 41.98
N ASN A 252 10.09 -20.67 42.53
CA ASN A 252 11.13 -19.75 42.07
C ASN A 252 11.60 -20.12 40.67
N ARG A 253 11.73 -21.42 40.37
CA ARG A 253 12.09 -21.98 39.06
C ARG A 253 11.21 -23.19 38.74
N ILE A 254 10.77 -23.31 37.49
CA ILE A 254 9.93 -24.42 37.01
C ILE A 254 10.59 -25.05 35.78
N ARG A 255 10.70 -26.38 35.78
CA ARG A 255 11.15 -27.17 34.64
C ARG A 255 10.21 -28.34 34.38
N LEU A 256 9.60 -28.37 33.21
CA LEU A 256 8.73 -29.45 32.75
C LEU A 256 9.36 -30.13 31.52
N VAL A 257 9.50 -31.46 31.55
CA VAL A 257 10.14 -32.22 30.48
C VAL A 257 9.34 -33.49 30.19
N GLY A 258 8.73 -33.57 29.01
CA GLY A 258 8.12 -34.78 28.47
C GLY A 258 8.99 -35.37 27.36
N THR A 259 9.41 -36.62 27.48
CA THR A 259 10.40 -37.21 26.56
C THR A 259 9.85 -38.30 25.65
N GLU A 260 8.63 -38.80 25.92
CA GLU A 260 8.04 -39.90 25.14
C GLU A 260 7.61 -39.37 23.77
N GLN A 261 8.09 -40.01 22.70
CA GLN A 261 7.95 -39.50 21.35
C GLN A 261 6.48 -39.35 20.94
N GLY A 262 6.10 -38.16 20.43
CA GLY A 262 4.75 -37.79 20.03
C GLY A 262 3.78 -37.55 21.19
N VAL A 263 4.24 -37.59 22.45
CA VAL A 263 3.39 -37.36 23.62
C VAL A 263 3.46 -35.89 24.03
N GLY A 264 2.30 -35.26 24.15
CA GLY A 264 2.20 -33.83 24.40
C GLY A 264 2.30 -33.40 25.88
N VAL A 265 2.29 -32.09 26.07
CA VAL A 265 2.16 -31.41 27.37
C VAL A 265 1.01 -30.41 27.28
N LYS A 266 0.09 -30.44 28.24
CA LYS A 266 -1.03 -29.50 28.33
C LYS A 266 -1.03 -28.82 29.70
N VAL A 267 -0.99 -27.50 29.67
CA VAL A 267 -0.95 -26.66 30.85
C VAL A 267 -2.10 -25.66 30.79
N ALA A 268 -3.24 -26.01 31.39
CA ALA A 268 -4.39 -25.12 31.45
C ALA A 268 -4.35 -24.19 32.68
N GLY A 269 -3.73 -24.62 33.79
CA GLY A 269 -3.53 -23.81 34.99
C GLY A 269 -2.34 -22.85 34.88
N ASP A 270 -2.21 -21.97 35.88
CA ASP A 270 -1.16 -20.94 35.91
C ASP A 270 0.19 -21.55 36.30
N LEU A 271 1.24 -21.24 35.54
CA LEU A 271 2.63 -21.49 35.95
C LEU A 271 3.31 -20.15 36.25
N ALA A 272 3.83 -20.01 37.46
CA ALA A 272 4.50 -18.80 37.89
C ALA A 272 5.89 -19.10 38.47
N ALA A 273 6.93 -18.61 37.79
CA ALA A 273 8.31 -18.61 38.24
C ALA A 273 8.69 -17.25 38.84
N SER A 274 8.73 -17.14 40.17
CA SER A 274 8.82 -15.86 40.88
C SER A 274 10.20 -15.20 40.91
N SER A 275 11.28 -15.95 40.66
CA SER A 275 12.64 -15.38 40.72
C SER A 275 13.65 -16.01 39.75
N GLY A 276 13.25 -17.00 38.96
CA GLY A 276 14.08 -17.79 38.07
C GLY A 276 13.37 -18.06 36.75
N GLU A 277 13.91 -18.99 35.97
CA GLU A 277 13.36 -19.34 34.65
C GLU A 277 12.19 -20.34 34.73
N LEU A 278 11.41 -20.38 33.65
CA LEU A 278 10.38 -21.37 33.40
C LEU A 278 10.70 -22.08 32.08
N THR A 279 10.86 -23.40 32.12
CA THR A 279 11.16 -24.21 30.93
C THR A 279 10.12 -25.30 30.73
N ILE A 280 9.64 -25.47 29.51
CA ILE A 280 8.76 -26.57 29.09
C ILE A 280 9.36 -27.19 27.82
N SER A 281 9.64 -28.48 27.86
CA SER A 281 10.06 -29.23 26.68
C SER A 281 9.21 -30.48 26.54
N ALA A 282 8.78 -30.77 25.31
CA ALA A 282 8.08 -31.99 24.96
C ALA A 282 8.50 -32.45 23.56
N ASP A 283 8.43 -33.75 23.29
CA ASP A 283 8.56 -34.24 21.93
C ASP A 283 7.31 -33.91 21.09
N GLY A 284 6.10 -34.16 21.63
CA GLY A 284 4.82 -33.87 20.97
C GLY A 284 4.29 -32.45 21.19
N LYS A 285 3.00 -32.24 20.91
CA LYS A 285 2.31 -30.95 21.03
C LYS A 285 2.37 -30.37 22.44
N ILE A 286 2.65 -29.06 22.53
CA ILE A 286 2.55 -28.29 23.77
C ILE A 286 1.36 -27.33 23.67
N SER A 287 0.51 -27.29 24.69
CA SER A 287 -0.57 -26.29 24.83
C SER A 287 -0.46 -25.59 26.17
N VAL A 288 -0.36 -24.27 26.15
CA VAL A 288 -0.20 -23.45 27.35
C VAL A 288 -1.26 -22.36 27.42
N ASN A 289 -1.72 -22.09 28.64
CA ASN A 289 -2.63 -20.99 28.94
C ASN A 289 -1.88 -19.81 29.54
N ASN A 290 -1.47 -19.89 30.81
CA ASN A 290 -0.80 -18.79 31.52
C ASN A 290 0.58 -19.18 32.04
N LEU A 291 1.63 -18.55 31.50
CA LEU A 291 3.01 -18.68 31.95
C LEU A 291 3.55 -17.31 32.35
N THR A 292 4.06 -17.20 33.58
CA THR A 292 4.70 -15.97 34.07
C THR A 292 6.07 -16.26 34.66
N SER A 293 7.05 -15.41 34.32
CA SER A 293 8.43 -15.55 34.80
C SER A 293 9.07 -14.19 35.09
N ALA A 294 9.70 -14.06 36.26
CA ALA A 294 10.53 -12.90 36.60
C ALA A 294 11.87 -12.87 35.83
N GLN A 295 12.22 -13.95 35.11
CA GLN A 295 13.39 -14.01 34.22
C GLN A 295 12.94 -14.46 32.82
N ASN A 296 13.36 -15.66 32.40
CA ASN A 296 13.15 -16.21 31.07
C ASN A 296 12.00 -17.23 31.04
N ILE A 297 11.37 -17.37 29.89
CA ILE A 297 10.49 -18.48 29.52
C ILE A 297 11.09 -19.16 28.27
N SER A 298 11.22 -20.49 28.30
CA SER A 298 11.55 -21.29 27.12
C SER A 298 10.54 -22.42 26.95
N VAL A 299 9.87 -22.47 25.80
CA VAL A 299 8.92 -23.52 25.41
C VAL A 299 9.41 -24.17 24.12
N ALA A 300 9.66 -25.49 24.15
CA ALA A 300 10.23 -26.21 23.01
C ALA A 300 9.48 -27.51 22.72
N SER A 301 8.78 -27.57 21.58
CA SER A 301 8.23 -28.82 21.02
C SER A 301 9.20 -29.36 19.96
N ALA A 302 9.72 -30.58 20.16
CA ALA A 302 10.80 -31.12 19.33
C ALA A 302 10.34 -31.71 17.99
N ALA A 303 9.08 -32.15 17.87
CA ALA A 303 8.56 -32.81 16.67
C ALA A 303 7.17 -32.31 16.23
N GLU A 304 6.50 -31.48 17.02
CA GLU A 304 5.15 -30.99 16.69
C GLU A 304 5.01 -29.47 16.91
N SER A 305 3.96 -29.04 17.60
CA SER A 305 3.47 -27.66 17.59
C SER A 305 3.30 -27.11 19.01
N VAL A 306 3.33 -25.78 19.14
CA VAL A 306 3.00 -25.06 20.37
C VAL A 306 1.73 -24.23 20.14
N THR A 307 0.70 -24.41 20.97
CA THR A 307 -0.50 -23.55 20.97
C THR A 307 -0.52 -22.71 22.24
N VAL A 308 -0.57 -21.39 22.08
CA VAL A 308 -0.75 -20.41 23.17
C VAL A 308 -2.20 -19.95 23.17
N THR A 309 -2.88 -20.19 24.30
CA THR A 309 -4.33 -19.91 24.47
C THR A 309 -4.60 -18.75 25.43
N GLY A 310 -3.59 -18.32 26.20
CA GLY A 310 -3.67 -17.23 27.18
C GLY A 310 -2.41 -16.38 27.18
N THR A 311 -1.90 -16.02 28.36
CA THR A 311 -0.73 -15.12 28.48
C THR A 311 0.58 -15.86 28.75
N VAL A 312 1.58 -15.65 27.91
CA VAL A 312 2.98 -16.03 28.15
C VAL A 312 3.79 -14.74 28.35
N GLN A 313 4.30 -14.52 29.56
CA GLN A 313 5.01 -13.29 29.91
C GLN A 313 6.29 -13.57 30.70
N ALA A 314 7.41 -13.19 30.11
CA ALA A 314 8.70 -13.15 30.77
C ALA A 314 9.15 -11.70 30.99
N SER A 315 9.87 -11.42 32.07
CA SER A 315 10.46 -10.09 32.30
C SER A 315 11.75 -9.87 31.48
N GLN A 316 12.37 -10.96 31.01
CA GLN A 316 13.57 -10.95 30.17
C GLN A 316 13.25 -11.65 28.84
N THR A 317 13.78 -12.84 28.58
CA THR A 317 13.61 -13.51 27.29
C THR A 317 12.41 -14.45 27.28
N THR A 318 11.57 -14.36 26.24
CA THR A 318 10.59 -15.40 25.90
C THR A 318 11.02 -16.08 24.60
N GLN A 319 11.34 -17.36 24.68
CA GLN A 319 11.66 -18.20 23.52
C GLN A 319 10.57 -19.26 23.33
N ILE A 320 9.99 -19.33 22.14
CA ILE A 320 9.07 -20.40 21.74
C ILE A 320 9.61 -21.06 20.48
N LYS A 321 9.86 -22.37 20.57
CA LYS A 321 10.36 -23.19 19.47
C LYS A 321 9.42 -24.36 19.20
N ALA A 322 9.11 -24.59 17.94
CA ALA A 322 8.38 -25.77 17.48
C ALA A 322 8.99 -26.27 16.17
N ASP A 323 8.95 -27.58 15.90
CA ASP A 323 9.38 -28.10 14.60
C ASP A 323 8.33 -27.79 13.51
N ASN A 324 7.04 -27.95 13.84
CA ASN A 324 5.94 -27.75 12.89
C ASN A 324 5.30 -26.36 12.97
N ALA A 325 4.57 -26.04 14.04
CA ALA A 325 3.78 -24.80 14.08
C ALA A 325 3.74 -24.15 15.46
N ILE A 326 3.65 -22.82 15.48
CA ILE A 326 3.30 -22.02 16.65
C ILE A 326 1.98 -21.29 16.35
N GLU A 327 0.99 -21.48 17.20
CA GLU A 327 -0.33 -20.84 17.09
C GLU A 327 -0.55 -19.93 18.30
N VAL A 328 -0.72 -18.63 18.06
CA VAL A 328 -1.10 -17.63 19.07
C VAL A 328 -2.54 -17.23 18.81
N GLN A 329 -3.46 -17.72 19.64
CA GLN A 329 -4.91 -17.54 19.45
C GLN A 329 -5.36 -16.08 19.69
N SER A 330 -6.57 -15.73 19.25
CA SER A 330 -7.06 -14.33 19.21
C SER A 330 -6.97 -13.56 20.53
N GLU A 331 -7.20 -14.22 21.67
CA GLU A 331 -7.13 -13.62 23.01
C GLU A 331 -5.79 -13.87 23.71
N ALA A 332 -4.87 -14.58 23.05
CA ALA A 332 -3.58 -14.93 23.60
C ALA A 332 -2.57 -13.79 23.46
N SER A 333 -1.60 -13.74 24.38
CA SER A 333 -0.47 -12.83 24.28
C SER A 333 0.84 -13.52 24.63
N VAL A 334 1.88 -13.20 23.86
CA VAL A 334 3.26 -13.64 24.09
C VAL A 334 4.12 -12.40 24.26
N SER A 335 4.80 -12.26 25.38
CA SER A 335 5.61 -11.08 25.68
C SER A 335 6.92 -11.40 26.39
N GLY A 336 7.92 -10.58 26.11
CA GLY A 336 9.25 -10.59 26.71
C GLY A 336 9.99 -9.29 26.38
N ASP A 337 11.02 -8.96 27.13
CA ASP A 337 11.93 -7.88 26.75
C ASP A 337 12.70 -8.25 25.47
N HIS A 338 13.14 -9.51 25.37
CA HIS A 338 13.60 -10.12 24.12
C HIS A 338 12.67 -11.27 23.77
N LEU A 339 12.19 -11.30 22.52
CA LEU A 339 11.26 -12.33 22.06
C LEU A 339 11.89 -13.09 20.88
N GLN A 340 11.89 -14.43 20.96
CA GLN A 340 12.39 -15.31 19.91
C GLN A 340 11.35 -16.38 19.59
N ILE A 341 10.91 -16.43 18.33
CA ILE A 341 10.00 -17.44 17.80
C ILE A 341 10.70 -18.20 16.69
N GLU A 342 10.73 -19.53 16.78
CA GLU A 342 11.29 -20.42 15.76
C GLU A 342 10.29 -21.55 15.43
N ALA A 343 9.79 -21.62 14.19
CA ALA A 343 8.95 -22.72 13.73
C ALA A 343 8.86 -22.84 12.21
N ALA A 344 8.45 -23.98 11.65
CA ALA A 344 8.12 -24.01 10.22
C ALA A 344 6.95 -23.07 9.88
N ARG A 345 5.93 -22.98 10.74
CA ARG A 345 4.77 -22.08 10.55
C ARG A 345 4.43 -21.28 11.82
N LEU A 346 4.15 -19.99 11.69
CA LEU A 346 3.57 -19.15 12.72
C LEU A 346 2.18 -18.69 12.28
N GLU A 347 1.17 -19.00 13.08
CA GLU A 347 -0.19 -18.46 12.95
C GLU A 347 -0.46 -17.51 14.12
N ASN A 348 -0.42 -16.21 13.85
CA ASN A 348 -0.69 -15.20 14.86
C ASN A 348 -2.08 -14.57 14.64
N GLN A 349 -3.00 -14.88 15.54
CA GLN A 349 -4.31 -14.25 15.66
C GLN A 349 -4.38 -13.32 16.88
N GLY A 350 -3.50 -13.53 17.86
CA GLY A 350 -3.40 -12.75 19.10
C GLY A 350 -2.32 -11.68 19.05
N LYS A 351 -1.61 -11.50 20.17
CA LYS A 351 -0.61 -10.44 20.34
C LYS A 351 0.78 -10.99 20.66
N ILE A 352 1.76 -10.65 19.85
CA ILE A 352 3.19 -10.90 20.11
C ILE A 352 3.83 -9.54 20.42
N LYS A 353 4.50 -9.41 21.57
CA LYS A 353 5.08 -8.14 22.03
C LYS A 353 6.51 -8.29 22.57
N GLY A 354 7.48 -7.72 21.86
CA GLY A 354 8.85 -7.54 22.35
C GLY A 354 9.09 -6.17 22.98
N GLY A 355 9.98 -6.12 23.97
CA GLY A 355 10.49 -4.90 24.58
C GLY A 355 11.60 -4.28 23.73
N GLN A 356 12.82 -4.76 23.87
CA GLN A 356 13.98 -4.31 23.10
C GLN A 356 14.08 -4.94 21.71
N GLN A 357 13.71 -6.21 21.57
CA GLN A 357 13.84 -6.93 20.30
C GLN A 357 12.77 -8.02 20.15
N THR A 358 12.21 -8.14 18.95
CA THR A 358 11.37 -9.26 18.50
C THR A 358 12.04 -9.94 17.31
N ASN A 359 12.41 -11.20 17.45
CA ASN A 359 12.98 -12.03 16.37
C ASN A 359 12.03 -13.17 16.05
N ILE A 360 11.66 -13.29 14.78
CA ILE A 360 10.80 -14.36 14.27
C ILE A 360 11.53 -15.02 13.10
N GLU A 361 11.82 -16.31 13.25
CA GLU A 361 12.47 -17.14 12.23
C GLU A 361 11.55 -18.30 11.87
N THR A 362 10.98 -18.28 10.66
CA THR A 362 10.04 -19.31 10.22
C THR A 362 10.19 -19.69 8.75
N SER A 363 9.39 -20.63 8.25
CA SER A 363 9.19 -20.77 6.79
C SER A 363 7.93 -20.04 6.31
N HIS A 364 6.90 -19.96 7.16
CA HIS A 364 5.64 -19.32 6.80
C HIS A 364 5.01 -18.58 7.99
N ILE A 365 4.53 -17.37 7.74
CA ILE A 365 3.78 -16.59 8.73
C ILE A 365 2.42 -16.21 8.15
N GLU A 366 1.36 -16.51 8.90
CA GLU A 366 0.04 -15.89 8.72
C GLU A 366 -0.23 -14.97 9.93
N ASN A 367 -0.30 -13.67 9.67
CA ASN A 367 -0.61 -12.68 10.67
C ASN A 367 -2.00 -12.09 10.42
N THR A 368 -2.93 -12.36 11.34
CA THR A 368 -4.24 -11.70 11.45
C THR A 368 -4.38 -10.91 12.75
N GLY A 369 -3.46 -11.12 13.70
CA GLY A 369 -3.34 -10.41 14.96
C GLY A 369 -2.30 -9.29 14.91
N THR A 370 -1.64 -9.06 16.03
CA THR A 370 -0.68 -7.95 16.18
C THR A 370 0.71 -8.43 16.61
N ILE A 371 1.74 -7.95 15.93
CA ILE A 371 3.15 -8.07 16.33
C ILE A 371 3.66 -6.67 16.67
N ILE A 372 4.14 -6.44 17.89
CA ILE A 372 4.62 -5.14 18.39
C ILE A 372 6.06 -5.26 18.90
N GLY A 373 6.93 -4.39 18.42
CA GLY A 373 8.21 -4.09 19.06
C GLY A 373 8.19 -2.70 19.69
N ASN A 374 8.52 -2.60 20.99
CA ASN A 374 8.93 -1.29 21.54
C ASN A 374 10.37 -0.93 21.10
N GLY A 375 11.11 -1.90 20.55
CA GLY A 375 12.39 -1.79 19.89
C GLY A 375 12.36 -2.60 18.60
N GLY A 376 13.50 -3.07 18.10
CA GLY A 376 13.59 -3.67 16.77
C GLY A 376 12.68 -4.89 16.56
N VAL A 377 12.11 -5.01 15.36
CA VAL A 377 11.41 -6.21 14.90
C VAL A 377 12.16 -6.78 13.70
N SER A 378 12.61 -8.03 13.81
CA SER A 378 13.27 -8.76 12.72
C SER A 378 12.46 -10.01 12.38
N VAL A 379 12.06 -10.11 11.12
CA VAL A 379 11.33 -11.27 10.58
C VAL A 379 12.15 -11.88 9.45
N VAL A 380 12.52 -13.14 9.61
CA VAL A 380 13.16 -13.95 8.57
C VAL A 380 12.22 -15.12 8.29
N SER A 381 11.67 -15.16 7.07
CA SER A 381 10.74 -16.21 6.66
C SER A 381 10.83 -16.47 5.18
N ASP A 382 10.45 -17.66 4.70
CA ASP A 382 10.28 -17.85 3.25
C ASP A 382 9.10 -17.01 2.76
N THR A 383 8.01 -17.00 3.52
CA THR A 383 6.78 -16.23 3.22
C THR A 383 6.19 -15.55 4.47
N LEU A 384 5.63 -14.36 4.28
CA LEU A 384 4.84 -13.63 5.27
C LEU A 384 3.56 -13.09 4.62
N ASN A 385 2.42 -13.54 5.11
CA ASN A 385 1.10 -13.01 4.77
C ASN A 385 0.60 -12.17 5.96
N ASN A 386 0.71 -10.85 5.85
CA ASN A 386 0.08 -9.92 6.78
C ASN A 386 -1.31 -9.57 6.25
N LEU A 387 -2.34 -10.29 6.72
CA LEU A 387 -3.71 -10.19 6.19
C LEU A 387 -4.40 -8.89 6.66
N GLY A 388 -5.59 -8.59 6.13
CA GLY A 388 -6.22 -7.26 6.32
C GLY A 388 -6.47 -6.80 7.77
N SER A 389 -6.57 -7.70 8.75
CA SER A 389 -6.63 -7.34 10.19
C SER A 389 -5.27 -7.36 10.88
N GLY A 390 -4.24 -7.88 10.21
CA GLY A 390 -2.89 -8.03 10.69
C GLY A 390 -2.20 -6.67 10.82
N LEU A 391 -1.48 -6.50 11.94
CA LEU A 391 -0.64 -5.33 12.19
C LEU A 391 0.74 -5.78 12.67
N ILE A 392 1.79 -5.31 12.00
CA ILE A 392 3.17 -5.41 12.46
C ILE A 392 3.67 -4.00 12.68
N LYS A 393 4.05 -3.66 13.92
CA LYS A 393 4.54 -2.32 14.22
C LYS A 393 5.71 -2.27 15.18
N SER A 394 6.50 -1.21 15.08
CA SER A 394 7.69 -0.98 15.89
C SER A 394 7.87 0.50 16.23
N ASP A 395 8.23 0.79 17.49
CA ASP A 395 8.69 2.13 17.90
C ASP A 395 10.14 2.40 17.41
N ALA A 396 10.79 1.42 16.78
CA ALA A 396 12.12 1.50 16.18
C ALA A 396 12.08 0.93 14.74
N ASP A 397 13.17 0.32 14.28
CA ASP A 397 13.25 -0.27 12.94
C ASP A 397 12.45 -1.58 12.84
N ILE A 398 11.98 -1.87 11.63
CA ILE A 398 11.47 -3.18 11.23
C ILE A 398 12.31 -3.68 10.06
N ILE A 399 12.83 -4.90 10.17
CA ILE A 399 13.57 -5.59 9.11
C ILE A 399 12.83 -6.87 8.75
N ILE A 400 12.42 -7.01 7.49
CA ILE A 400 11.74 -8.20 6.97
C ILE A 400 12.53 -8.76 5.80
N GLN A 401 12.92 -10.03 5.90
CA GLN A 401 13.58 -10.79 4.84
C GLN A 401 12.66 -11.96 4.45
N THR A 402 11.76 -11.74 3.49
CA THR A 402 10.72 -12.71 3.11
C THR A 402 9.98 -12.34 1.82
N ASP A 403 9.34 -13.31 1.18
CA ASP A 403 8.28 -13.04 0.20
C ASP A 403 7.04 -12.52 0.94
N LEU A 404 6.79 -11.21 0.83
CA LEU A 404 5.78 -10.51 1.60
C LEU A 404 4.54 -10.21 0.77
N THR A 405 3.38 -10.59 1.30
CA THR A 405 2.08 -10.03 0.94
C THR A 405 1.52 -9.27 2.14
N ASN A 406 1.42 -7.95 2.02
CA ASN A 406 0.89 -7.07 3.05
C ASN A 406 -0.47 -6.51 2.62
N GLU A 407 -1.55 -7.06 3.16
CA GLU A 407 -2.92 -6.53 3.07
C GLU A 407 -3.32 -5.74 4.34
N GLY A 408 -2.59 -5.96 5.45
CA GLY A 408 -2.78 -5.26 6.72
C GLY A 408 -1.87 -4.04 6.89
N GLY A 409 -1.55 -3.70 8.14
CA GLY A 409 -0.64 -2.59 8.47
C GLY A 409 0.79 -3.06 8.76
N LEU A 410 1.77 -2.35 8.20
CA LEU A 410 3.20 -2.50 8.50
C LEU A 410 3.81 -1.13 8.80
N GLU A 411 4.10 -0.85 10.07
CA GLU A 411 4.39 0.51 10.54
C GLU A 411 5.64 0.57 11.44
N ALA A 412 6.71 1.20 10.97
CA ALA A 412 7.90 1.50 11.76
C ALA A 412 7.96 3.00 12.05
N GLU A 413 8.14 3.39 13.33
CA GLU A 413 8.54 4.77 13.67
C GLU A 413 10.00 5.02 13.24
N GLY A 414 10.84 3.98 13.24
CA GLY A 414 12.17 3.97 12.64
C GLY A 414 12.15 3.64 11.15
N LYS A 415 13.24 3.08 10.64
CA LYS A 415 13.32 2.63 9.25
C LYS A 415 12.50 1.36 9.06
N LEU A 416 11.70 1.32 8.00
CA LEU A 416 11.09 0.09 7.50
C LEU A 416 11.93 -0.47 6.34
N ASP A 417 12.45 -1.68 6.52
CA ASP A 417 13.34 -2.35 5.58
C ASP A 417 12.76 -3.71 5.19
N VAL A 418 12.32 -3.85 3.95
CA VAL A 418 11.72 -5.07 3.41
C VAL A 418 12.56 -5.57 2.23
N ALA A 419 13.00 -6.82 2.30
CA ALA A 419 13.72 -7.51 1.24
C ALA A 419 13.03 -8.84 0.91
N SER A 420 12.44 -8.94 -0.28
CA SER A 420 11.87 -10.15 -0.84
C SER A 420 12.81 -10.79 -1.86
N THR A 421 12.94 -12.12 -1.76
CA THR A 421 13.66 -12.94 -2.74
C THR A 421 12.85 -13.26 -3.99
N ASN A 422 11.62 -12.76 -4.08
CA ASN A 422 10.66 -12.99 -5.16
C ASN A 422 9.81 -11.72 -5.35
N ASN A 423 8.48 -11.82 -5.24
CA ASN A 423 7.54 -10.71 -5.35
C ASN A 423 7.26 -10.07 -3.99
N LEU A 424 7.08 -8.75 -4.00
CA LEU A 424 6.59 -7.96 -2.87
C LEU A 424 5.24 -7.35 -3.24
N VAL A 425 4.21 -7.67 -2.46
CA VAL A 425 2.84 -7.14 -2.67
C VAL A 425 2.44 -6.28 -1.48
N VAL A 426 2.04 -5.04 -1.75
CA VAL A 426 1.62 -4.05 -0.76
C VAL A 426 0.21 -3.58 -1.12
N GLY A 427 -0.80 -4.29 -0.61
CA GLY A 427 -2.22 -3.92 -0.71
C GLY A 427 -2.73 -3.12 0.49
N GLY A 428 -2.08 -3.23 1.65
CA GLY A 428 -2.39 -2.49 2.87
C GLY A 428 -1.39 -1.38 3.20
N ARG A 429 -1.63 -0.68 4.31
CA ARG A 429 -0.82 0.47 4.77
C ARG A 429 0.62 0.07 5.07
N LEU A 430 1.57 0.87 4.56
CA LEU A 430 3.00 0.68 4.79
C LEU A 430 3.63 2.02 5.18
N VAL A 431 4.30 2.08 6.34
CA VAL A 431 4.84 3.31 6.92
C VAL A 431 6.28 3.12 7.41
N GLY A 432 7.20 3.97 6.94
CA GLY A 432 8.55 4.12 7.47
C GLY A 432 8.82 5.53 8.00
N GLY A 433 8.77 5.73 9.31
CA GLY A 433 8.96 7.03 9.96
C GLY A 433 10.41 7.55 9.94
N GLY A 434 11.39 6.65 9.91
CA GLY A 434 12.82 6.96 9.74
C GLY A 434 13.34 6.80 8.32
N GLY A 435 12.49 6.37 7.38
CA GLY A 435 12.83 6.03 6.01
C GLY A 435 12.29 4.66 5.59
N LEU A 436 12.37 4.38 4.29
CA LEU A 436 11.79 3.20 3.67
C LEU A 436 12.79 2.55 2.72
N ARG A 437 12.98 1.23 2.83
CA ARG A 437 13.70 0.46 1.80
C ARG A 437 12.86 -0.72 1.39
N LEU A 438 12.47 -0.77 0.12
CA LEU A 438 11.76 -1.90 -0.47
C LEU A 438 12.65 -2.55 -1.54
N SER A 439 12.91 -3.84 -1.39
CA SER A 439 13.65 -4.63 -2.35
C SER A 439 12.87 -5.88 -2.74
N ALA A 440 12.67 -6.08 -4.04
CA ALA A 440 12.04 -7.26 -4.62
C ALA A 440 12.95 -7.82 -5.72
N ALA A 441 13.30 -9.11 -5.64
CA ALA A 441 14.09 -9.74 -6.69
C ALA A 441 13.33 -9.85 -8.03
N ASN A 442 12.00 -9.97 -7.96
CA ASN A 442 11.09 -9.96 -9.10
C ASN A 442 10.22 -8.68 -9.04
N ASP A 443 8.91 -8.82 -8.89
CA ASP A 443 7.98 -7.69 -9.04
C ASP A 443 7.63 -7.06 -7.69
N LEU A 444 7.45 -5.73 -7.68
CA LEU A 444 6.85 -4.96 -6.60
C LEU A 444 5.50 -4.46 -7.07
N THR A 445 4.41 -4.89 -6.43
CA THR A 445 3.06 -4.39 -6.70
C THR A 445 2.58 -3.56 -5.51
N VAL A 446 2.19 -2.32 -5.79
CA VAL A 446 1.64 -1.38 -4.81
C VAL A 446 0.21 -1.08 -5.20
N ASP A 447 -0.72 -1.72 -4.49
CA ASP A 447 -2.17 -1.51 -4.61
C ASP A 447 -2.73 -0.72 -3.41
N SER A 448 -1.87 -0.41 -2.44
CA SER A 448 -2.23 0.32 -1.22
C SER A 448 -2.68 1.74 -1.49
N GLU A 449 -3.69 2.19 -0.74
CA GLU A 449 -4.14 3.59 -0.74
C GLU A 449 -2.98 4.55 -0.46
N GLU A 450 -2.02 4.15 0.37
CA GLU A 450 -0.81 4.93 0.64
C GLU A 450 0.34 4.07 1.19
N VAL A 451 1.49 4.19 0.55
CA VAL A 451 2.80 3.83 1.11
C VAL A 451 3.52 5.12 1.48
N TYR A 452 3.80 5.30 2.77
CA TYR A 452 4.35 6.54 3.31
C TYR A 452 5.77 6.35 3.86
N SER A 453 6.65 7.29 3.52
CA SER A 453 7.98 7.42 4.14
C SER A 453 8.18 8.85 4.64
N ALA A 454 8.43 9.04 5.93
CA ALA A 454 8.74 10.37 6.47
C ALA A 454 10.20 10.79 6.24
N GLY A 455 11.06 9.86 5.80
CA GLY A 455 12.45 10.10 5.40
C GLY A 455 12.74 9.60 3.99
N LEU A 456 14.03 9.36 3.70
CA LEU A 456 14.49 8.83 2.41
C LEU A 456 13.86 7.45 2.12
N ALA A 457 13.48 7.26 0.86
CA ALA A 457 13.00 5.99 0.33
C ALA A 457 13.94 5.43 -0.74
N GLU A 458 14.18 4.13 -0.69
CA GLU A 458 14.97 3.39 -1.68
C GLU A 458 14.18 2.19 -2.23
N LEU A 459 14.09 2.09 -3.56
CA LEU A 459 13.40 1.02 -4.28
C LEU A 459 14.39 0.21 -5.13
N THR A 460 14.50 -1.10 -4.89
CA THR A 460 15.31 -2.00 -5.72
C THR A 460 14.45 -3.14 -6.24
N VAL A 461 14.08 -3.12 -7.52
CA VAL A 461 13.13 -4.05 -8.12
C VAL A 461 13.75 -4.72 -9.35
N GLY A 462 14.00 -6.03 -9.27
CA GLY A 462 14.61 -6.80 -10.38
C GLY A 462 13.66 -7.07 -11.56
N GLY A 463 12.35 -6.96 -11.32
CA GLY A 463 11.26 -7.05 -12.30
C GLY A 463 10.50 -5.73 -12.43
N GLN A 464 9.17 -5.82 -12.41
CA GLN A 464 8.30 -4.65 -12.59
C GLN A 464 7.95 -4.00 -11.26
N LEU A 465 8.07 -2.67 -11.16
CA LEU A 465 7.30 -1.89 -10.19
C LEU A 465 5.96 -1.54 -10.84
N ILE A 466 4.87 -2.08 -10.31
CA ILE A 466 3.49 -1.74 -10.69
C ILE A 466 2.91 -0.92 -9.54
N ASN A 467 2.79 0.39 -9.73
CA ASN A 467 2.15 1.29 -8.77
C ASN A 467 0.73 1.60 -9.24
N ASN A 468 -0.27 1.00 -8.59
CA ASN A 468 -1.69 1.31 -8.79
C ASN A 468 -2.24 2.20 -7.66
N GLY A 469 -1.50 2.32 -6.56
CA GLY A 469 -1.84 3.12 -5.39
C GLY A 469 -1.06 4.44 -5.35
N LYS A 470 -0.64 4.84 -4.14
CA LYS A 470 0.11 6.08 -3.91
C LYS A 470 1.41 5.81 -3.16
N LEU A 471 2.53 6.30 -3.69
CA LEU A 471 3.82 6.39 -3.00
C LEU A 471 4.02 7.83 -2.53
N SER A 472 4.06 8.07 -1.22
CA SER A 472 4.22 9.40 -0.60
C SER A 472 5.50 9.47 0.21
N ILE A 473 6.51 10.11 -0.34
CA ILE A 473 7.86 10.18 0.24
C ILE A 473 8.16 11.62 0.64
N ALA A 474 8.40 11.85 1.92
CA ALA A 474 8.73 13.18 2.45
C ALA A 474 10.21 13.56 2.27
N GLY A 475 11.11 12.57 2.17
CA GLY A 475 12.50 12.78 1.79
C GLY A 475 12.75 12.51 0.30
N ASP A 476 14.02 12.26 -0.06
CA ASP A 476 14.39 11.78 -1.40
C ASP A 476 13.84 10.38 -1.69
N LEU A 477 13.52 10.10 -2.96
CA LEU A 477 13.23 8.76 -3.48
C LEU A 477 14.28 8.39 -4.53
N GLY A 478 14.92 7.22 -4.37
CA GLY A 478 15.78 6.70 -5.43
C GLY A 478 15.88 5.17 -5.51
N GLY A 479 16.65 4.70 -6.49
CA GLY A 479 16.96 3.28 -6.64
C GLY A 479 16.96 2.77 -8.08
N THR A 480 16.83 1.45 -8.24
CA THR A 480 16.94 0.76 -9.52
C THR A 480 15.76 -0.18 -9.72
N ILE A 481 15.10 -0.04 -10.86
CA ILE A 481 13.89 -0.77 -11.25
C ILE A 481 14.13 -1.33 -12.65
N LYS A 482 13.67 -2.54 -12.96
CA LYS A 482 13.75 -3.03 -14.34
C LYS A 482 12.71 -2.37 -15.24
N THR A 483 11.43 -2.49 -14.90
CA THR A 483 10.34 -1.82 -15.61
C THR A 483 9.49 -1.05 -14.61
N LEU A 484 9.16 0.20 -14.91
CA LEU A 484 8.26 1.01 -14.07
C LEU A 484 6.92 1.16 -14.77
N VAL A 485 5.83 0.75 -14.14
CA VAL A 485 4.46 1.01 -14.57
C VAL A 485 3.75 1.78 -13.47
N ASN A 486 3.53 3.08 -13.71
CA ASN A 486 2.81 3.96 -12.80
C ASN A 486 1.38 4.21 -13.30
N ASN A 487 0.41 3.57 -12.67
CA ASN A 487 -1.03 3.79 -12.88
C ASN A 487 -1.67 4.65 -11.79
N GLY A 488 -0.96 4.93 -10.69
CA GLY A 488 -1.38 5.78 -9.59
C GLY A 488 -0.40 6.95 -9.36
N GLU A 489 -0.12 7.26 -8.10
CA GLU A 489 0.64 8.47 -7.75
C GLU A 489 2.02 8.14 -7.18
N ILE A 490 3.05 8.83 -7.67
CA ILE A 490 4.37 8.91 -7.03
C ILE A 490 4.58 10.37 -6.63
N GLN A 491 4.60 10.66 -5.33
CA GLN A 491 4.79 11.99 -4.78
C GLN A 491 6.03 12.03 -3.89
N VAL A 492 6.96 12.91 -4.22
CA VAL A 492 8.23 13.07 -3.50
C VAL A 492 8.39 14.53 -3.10
N SER A 493 8.61 14.79 -1.81
CA SER A 493 8.71 16.18 -1.28
C SER A 493 10.13 16.75 -1.37
N GLU A 494 11.12 15.92 -1.74
CA GLU A 494 12.48 16.34 -2.09
C GLU A 494 12.79 15.87 -3.52
N ASN A 495 13.92 15.18 -3.76
CA ASN A 495 14.34 14.79 -5.10
C ASN A 495 13.94 13.35 -5.45
N LEU A 496 13.61 13.13 -6.72
CA LEU A 496 13.30 11.82 -7.29
C LEU A 496 14.41 11.41 -8.27
N ALA A 497 15.11 10.30 -8.01
CA ALA A 497 16.17 9.80 -8.88
C ALA A 497 16.08 8.27 -9.08
N LEU A 498 15.51 7.83 -10.20
CA LEU A 498 15.31 6.40 -10.50
C LEU A 498 16.05 5.97 -11.77
N SER A 499 16.77 4.84 -11.67
CA SER A 499 17.29 4.13 -12.83
C SER A 499 16.32 3.02 -13.24
N VAL A 500 15.65 3.20 -14.37
CA VAL A 500 14.73 2.22 -14.97
C VAL A 500 15.48 1.50 -16.09
N THR A 501 15.88 0.25 -15.87
CA THR A 501 16.82 -0.43 -16.80
C THR A 501 16.19 -0.95 -18.11
N SER A 502 14.87 -0.84 -18.25
CA SER A 502 14.09 -1.17 -19.44
C SER A 502 13.07 -0.04 -19.72
N ASP A 503 11.77 -0.34 -19.70
CA ASP A 503 10.70 0.62 -20.02
C ASP A 503 10.13 1.31 -18.79
N PHE A 504 9.76 2.57 -18.96
CA PHE A 504 8.97 3.36 -18.02
C PHE A 504 7.63 3.74 -18.68
N GLU A 505 6.52 3.28 -18.12
CA GLU A 505 5.17 3.69 -18.49
C GLU A 505 4.52 4.48 -17.35
N ASN A 506 4.12 5.72 -17.63
CA ASN A 506 3.34 6.57 -16.74
C ASN A 506 1.95 6.83 -17.33
N ARG A 507 0.91 6.59 -16.52
CA ARG A 507 -0.50 6.81 -16.87
C ARG A 507 -1.25 7.72 -15.89
N ASP A 508 -0.59 8.15 -14.82
CA ASP A 508 -1.15 9.10 -13.84
C ASP A 508 -0.01 10.04 -13.35
N ILE A 509 0.18 10.29 -12.06
CA ILE A 509 1.11 11.33 -11.58
C ILE A 509 2.47 10.76 -11.16
N VAL A 510 3.54 11.39 -11.64
CA VAL A 510 4.86 11.39 -11.02
C VAL A 510 5.26 12.82 -10.69
N PHE A 511 5.58 13.04 -9.41
CA PHE A 511 5.84 14.36 -8.86
C PHE A 511 7.05 14.37 -7.93
N ALA A 512 7.91 15.38 -8.09
CA ALA A 512 8.96 15.74 -7.16
C ALA A 512 8.88 17.24 -6.84
N ALA A 513 8.93 17.63 -5.57
CA ALA A 513 9.00 19.05 -5.21
C ALA A 513 10.41 19.64 -5.48
N GLY A 514 11.45 18.82 -5.45
CA GLY A 514 12.81 19.15 -5.87
C GLY A 514 13.08 18.77 -7.33
N ASP A 515 14.27 18.21 -7.57
CA ASP A 515 14.69 17.74 -8.90
C ASP A 515 14.17 16.33 -9.19
N LEU A 516 13.96 16.02 -10.47
CA LEU A 516 13.50 14.73 -10.95
C LEU A 516 14.45 14.21 -12.04
N SER A 517 15.03 13.03 -11.83
CA SER A 517 15.91 12.35 -12.77
C SER A 517 15.44 10.91 -13.02
N PHE A 518 15.19 10.57 -14.28
CA PHE A 518 14.98 9.21 -14.75
C PHE A 518 16.05 8.81 -15.76
N LEU A 519 16.81 7.78 -15.42
CA LEU A 519 17.71 7.10 -16.35
C LEU A 519 16.98 5.87 -16.92
N VAL A 520 16.50 5.94 -18.15
CA VAL A 520 15.64 4.91 -18.76
C VAL A 520 16.40 4.10 -19.81
N GLY A 521 16.35 2.77 -19.73
CA GLY A 521 17.14 1.87 -20.58
C GLY A 521 16.63 1.74 -22.00
N ASP A 522 15.33 1.89 -22.23
CA ASP A 522 14.72 1.73 -23.55
C ASP A 522 13.69 2.83 -23.84
N THR A 523 12.43 2.66 -23.39
CA THR A 523 11.35 3.59 -23.74
C THR A 523 10.71 4.26 -22.53
N LEU A 524 10.33 5.53 -22.69
CA LEU A 524 9.48 6.26 -21.75
C LEU A 524 8.15 6.60 -22.44
N PHE A 525 7.07 5.95 -21.99
CA PHE A 525 5.70 6.24 -22.39
C PHE A 525 5.00 7.05 -21.31
N ASN A 526 4.77 8.34 -21.56
CA ASN A 526 3.89 9.16 -20.73
C ASN A 526 2.56 9.30 -21.47
N ASN A 527 1.58 8.47 -21.13
CA ASN A 527 0.32 8.35 -21.86
C ASN A 527 -0.84 8.81 -21.00
N GLN A 528 -1.33 10.02 -21.26
CA GLN A 528 -2.33 10.71 -20.43
C GLN A 528 -1.91 10.83 -18.95
N GLY A 529 -0.61 10.74 -18.66
CA GLY A 529 -0.02 10.97 -17.35
C GLY A 529 0.58 12.37 -17.21
N THR A 530 1.05 12.67 -16.01
CA THR A 530 1.75 13.89 -15.66
C THR A 530 3.09 13.56 -15.01
N VAL A 531 4.17 14.13 -15.51
CA VAL A 531 5.50 14.13 -14.88
C VAL A 531 5.84 15.58 -14.55
N ILE A 532 5.96 15.91 -13.26
CA ILE A 532 6.17 17.29 -12.82
C ILE A 532 7.24 17.40 -11.74
N ALA A 533 8.10 18.41 -11.84
CA ALA A 533 9.11 18.73 -10.85
C ALA A 533 9.04 20.22 -10.45
N GLY A 534 9.33 20.53 -9.19
CA GLY A 534 9.57 21.91 -8.77
C GLY A 534 10.88 22.45 -9.35
N GLY A 535 11.92 21.63 -9.31
CA GLY A 535 13.26 21.89 -9.86
C GLY A 535 13.46 21.32 -11.25
N ASP A 536 14.68 20.85 -11.53
CA ASP A 536 15.07 20.37 -12.86
C ASP A 536 14.46 19.00 -13.19
N ILE A 537 14.18 18.75 -14.46
CA ILE A 537 13.82 17.41 -14.99
C ILE A 537 14.92 16.90 -15.89
N GLU A 538 15.42 15.70 -15.61
CA GLU A 538 16.34 14.96 -16.46
C GLU A 538 15.71 13.62 -16.89
N LEU A 539 15.47 13.45 -18.19
CA LEU A 539 14.97 12.22 -18.79
C LEU A 539 15.98 11.74 -19.84
N VAL A 540 16.84 10.81 -19.47
CA VAL A 540 17.97 10.39 -20.31
C VAL A 540 18.12 8.88 -20.33
N GLY A 541 18.93 8.38 -21.27
CA GLY A 541 19.31 6.98 -21.30
C GLY A 541 20.22 6.60 -20.12
N LEU A 542 20.35 5.30 -19.86
CA LEU A 542 21.40 4.81 -18.96
C LEU A 542 22.79 5.29 -19.41
N ASP A 543 23.71 5.44 -18.45
CA ASP A 543 25.09 5.90 -18.68
C ASP A 543 25.17 7.25 -19.43
N ASP A 544 24.21 8.16 -19.19
CA ASP A 544 24.08 9.46 -19.84
C ASP A 544 23.85 9.38 -21.37
N GLY A 545 23.35 8.21 -21.83
CA GLY A 545 23.00 7.93 -23.22
C GLY A 545 21.64 8.46 -23.66
N ASN A 546 21.17 7.97 -24.81
CA ASN A 546 19.83 8.26 -25.32
C ASN A 546 18.87 7.12 -24.95
N MET A 547 17.64 7.47 -24.56
CA MET A 547 16.49 6.55 -24.60
C MET A 547 16.16 6.23 -26.06
N ALA A 548 15.63 5.06 -26.38
CA ALA A 548 15.19 4.74 -27.74
C ALA A 548 13.97 5.60 -28.16
N LEU A 549 13.03 5.83 -27.24
CA LEU A 549 11.82 6.60 -27.49
C LEU A 549 11.34 7.29 -26.21
N LEU A 550 10.99 8.57 -26.33
CA LEU A 550 10.10 9.26 -25.39
C LEU A 550 8.80 9.60 -26.13
N ASP A 551 7.70 8.96 -25.75
CA ASP A 551 6.35 9.25 -26.27
C ASP A 551 5.49 9.90 -25.19
N ASN A 552 5.36 11.22 -25.30
CA ASN A 552 4.47 12.05 -24.50
C ASN A 552 3.15 12.21 -25.25
N ALA A 553 2.18 11.35 -24.93
CA ALA A 553 0.92 11.23 -25.66
C ALA A 553 -0.27 11.79 -24.84
N SER A 554 -0.80 12.94 -25.25
CA SER A 554 -1.84 13.70 -24.52
C SER A 554 -1.53 13.83 -23.02
N ALA A 555 -0.26 14.10 -22.72
CA ALA A 555 0.33 14.00 -21.40
C ALA A 555 1.19 15.23 -21.11
N THR A 556 1.56 15.42 -19.84
CA THR A 556 2.35 16.59 -19.41
C THR A 556 3.71 16.17 -18.87
N ILE A 557 4.76 16.88 -19.29
CA ILE A 557 6.09 16.90 -18.69
C ILE A 557 6.43 18.35 -18.36
N GLU A 558 6.66 18.66 -17.09
CA GLU A 558 6.76 20.05 -16.65
C GLU A 558 7.74 20.28 -15.51
N SER A 559 8.64 21.23 -15.69
CA SER A 559 9.41 21.82 -14.59
C SER A 559 8.81 23.18 -14.25
N LEU A 560 8.55 23.44 -12.97
CA LEU A 560 7.94 24.71 -12.53
C LEU A 560 8.95 25.86 -12.56
N GLU A 561 10.15 25.66 -12.01
CA GLU A 561 11.17 26.70 -11.88
C GLU A 561 12.55 26.33 -12.45
N GLY A 562 12.72 25.08 -12.89
CA GLY A 562 13.98 24.52 -13.37
C GLY A 562 14.06 24.35 -14.88
N ASP A 563 15.11 23.67 -15.30
CA ASP A 563 15.39 23.26 -16.67
C ASP A 563 14.81 21.88 -16.97
N ILE A 564 14.58 21.58 -18.25
CA ILE A 564 14.27 20.21 -18.70
C ILE A 564 15.39 19.73 -19.63
N ARG A 565 15.95 18.56 -19.37
CA ARG A 565 16.95 17.88 -20.20
C ARG A 565 16.42 16.53 -20.67
N ILE A 566 16.32 16.34 -21.99
CA ILE A 566 15.86 15.10 -22.61
C ILE A 566 16.94 14.57 -23.56
N LYS A 567 17.27 13.28 -23.43
CA LYS A 567 18.12 12.55 -24.38
C LYS A 567 17.40 11.33 -24.94
N THR A 568 17.04 11.36 -26.23
CA THR A 568 16.31 10.26 -26.87
C THR A 568 16.52 10.18 -28.38
N ASP A 569 16.55 8.98 -28.95
CA ASP A 569 16.63 8.80 -30.40
C ASP A 569 15.35 9.27 -31.12
N GLU A 570 14.19 9.19 -30.46
CA GLU A 570 12.91 9.69 -30.97
C GLU A 570 12.09 10.35 -29.85
N LEU A 571 11.73 11.62 -30.02
CA LEU A 571 10.81 12.34 -29.15
C LEU A 571 9.48 12.53 -29.88
N LEU A 572 8.39 11.96 -29.36
CA LEU A 572 7.03 12.17 -29.84
C LEU A 572 6.24 12.96 -28.79
N ASN A 573 5.91 14.21 -29.09
CA ASN A 573 4.95 15.00 -28.33
C ASN A 573 3.67 15.13 -29.15
N ARG A 574 2.63 14.37 -28.81
CA ARG A 574 1.47 14.20 -29.70
C ARG A 574 0.16 13.98 -28.97
N LYS A 575 -0.95 14.20 -29.67
CA LYS A 575 -2.25 13.71 -29.22
C LYS A 575 -2.35 12.18 -29.37
N VAL A 576 -2.98 11.51 -28.40
CA VAL A 576 -3.38 10.09 -28.51
C VAL A 576 -4.39 9.89 -29.64
N ALA A 577 -5.34 10.81 -29.80
CA ALA A 577 -6.39 10.74 -30.82
C ALA A 577 -6.63 12.11 -31.44
N PHE A 578 -6.50 12.18 -32.76
CA PHE A 578 -7.00 13.29 -33.55
C PHE A 578 -7.44 12.78 -34.92
N SER A 579 -8.72 12.95 -35.24
CA SER A 579 -9.24 12.61 -36.56
C SER A 579 -10.31 13.59 -36.98
N THR A 580 -10.39 13.83 -38.28
CA THR A 580 -11.39 14.69 -38.90
C THR A 580 -12.27 13.90 -39.86
N SER A 581 -13.52 14.32 -40.00
CA SER A 581 -14.45 13.78 -40.99
C SER A 581 -15.08 14.92 -41.79
N SER A 582 -15.16 14.74 -43.11
CA SER A 582 -15.80 15.74 -43.98
C SER A 582 -17.30 15.48 -44.06
N GLN A 583 -18.09 16.39 -43.48
CA GLN A 583 -19.55 16.28 -43.45
C GLN A 583 -20.19 17.27 -44.40
N ARG A 584 -21.16 16.80 -45.20
CA ARG A 584 -21.96 17.68 -46.04
C ARG A 584 -23.07 18.32 -45.20
N THR A 585 -22.88 19.57 -44.79
CA THR A 585 -23.83 20.29 -43.93
C THR A 585 -24.93 20.99 -44.74
N PHE A 586 -24.72 21.21 -46.03
CA PHE A 586 -25.73 21.77 -46.92
C PHE A 586 -25.68 21.16 -48.32
N GLN A 587 -26.86 20.94 -48.90
CA GLN A 587 -27.03 20.54 -50.28
C GLN A 587 -28.33 21.13 -50.81
N GLN A 588 -28.25 21.99 -51.82
CA GLN A 588 -29.44 22.54 -52.48
C GLN A 588 -29.19 22.65 -53.99
N ARG A 589 -30.17 22.20 -54.77
CA ARG A 589 -30.16 22.41 -56.22
C ARG A 589 -30.95 23.67 -56.55
N TYR A 590 -30.29 24.62 -57.20
CA TYR A 590 -30.92 25.82 -57.71
C TYR A 590 -31.28 25.60 -59.18
N ALA A 591 -32.58 25.60 -59.47
CA ALA A 591 -33.09 25.42 -60.82
C ALA A 591 -32.84 26.67 -61.67
N ALA A 592 -32.55 26.47 -62.96
CA ALA A 592 -32.50 27.57 -63.91
C ALA A 592 -33.92 28.12 -64.12
N ASN A 593 -34.11 29.43 -63.95
CA ASN A 593 -35.37 30.11 -64.28
C ASN A 593 -35.17 30.89 -65.59
N GLN A 594 -36.21 30.99 -66.44
CA GLN A 594 -36.19 31.78 -67.67
C GLN A 594 -36.40 33.29 -67.43
N THR A 595 -36.09 33.77 -66.22
CA THR A 595 -36.16 35.19 -65.89
C THR A 595 -35.05 35.96 -66.59
N THR A 596 -35.43 36.97 -67.37
CA THR A 596 -34.52 37.94 -67.97
C THR A 596 -33.64 38.58 -66.89
N HIS A 597 -32.32 38.65 -67.15
CA HIS A 597 -31.30 39.18 -66.24
C HIS A 597 -31.72 40.53 -65.60
N PRO A 598 -31.82 40.62 -64.26
CA PRO A 598 -32.01 41.91 -63.60
C PRO A 598 -30.74 42.73 -63.78
N GLY A 599 -30.82 43.88 -64.45
CA GLY A 599 -29.68 44.77 -64.70
C GLY A 599 -29.54 45.27 -66.14
N CYS A 600 -30.19 44.64 -67.12
CA CYS A 600 -30.03 45.08 -68.51
C CYS A 600 -30.89 46.27 -68.94
N ASN A 601 -31.70 46.88 -68.06
CA ASN A 601 -32.37 48.16 -68.31
C ASN A 601 -32.92 48.68 -66.98
N THR A 602 -32.34 49.72 -66.35
CA THR A 602 -32.99 50.75 -65.49
C THR A 602 -32.10 51.49 -64.45
N VAL A 603 -30.76 51.50 -64.52
CA VAL A 603 -29.95 52.34 -63.60
C VAL A 603 -29.40 53.59 -64.31
N PRO A 604 -29.94 54.82 -64.05
CA PRO A 604 -29.33 56.06 -64.52
C PRO A 604 -28.09 56.39 -63.69
N GLY A 605 -26.91 56.43 -64.31
CA GLY A 605 -25.68 56.96 -63.70
C GLY A 605 -24.54 55.96 -63.48
N ALA A 606 -24.75 54.66 -63.71
CA ALA A 606 -23.66 53.68 -63.67
C ALA A 606 -22.85 53.75 -64.97
N GLY A 607 -21.58 54.18 -64.88
CA GLY A 607 -20.62 54.11 -65.99
C GLY A 607 -20.18 52.68 -66.24
N ILE A 608 -21.03 51.89 -66.90
CA ILE A 608 -20.70 50.53 -67.35
C ILE A 608 -20.32 50.61 -68.82
N SER A 609 -19.15 50.07 -69.21
CA SER A 609 -18.72 50.07 -70.60
C SER A 609 -19.69 49.24 -71.47
N PRO A 610 -19.93 49.62 -72.75
CA PRO A 610 -20.80 48.88 -73.68
C PRO A 610 -20.43 47.40 -73.91
N GLU A 611 -19.27 46.95 -73.45
CA GLU A 611 -18.80 45.56 -73.55
C GLU A 611 -19.39 44.66 -72.44
N GLY A 612 -19.97 45.22 -71.37
CA GLY A 612 -20.50 44.47 -70.21
C GLY A 612 -21.89 43.84 -70.41
N CYS A 613 -22.59 44.12 -71.51
CA CYS A 613 -23.87 43.50 -71.85
C CYS A 613 -23.70 42.47 -72.98
N ALA A 614 -22.88 41.44 -72.74
CA ALA A 614 -22.75 40.32 -73.68
C ALA A 614 -24.01 39.43 -73.63
N TYR A 615 -24.87 39.60 -74.63
CA TYR A 615 -26.07 38.83 -74.92
C TYR A 615 -25.80 37.31 -74.90
N PHE A 616 -26.56 36.53 -74.11
CA PHE A 616 -26.59 35.06 -74.13
C PHE A 616 -27.78 34.58 -74.99
N PRO A 617 -27.61 34.27 -76.29
CA PRO A 617 -28.71 33.72 -77.07
C PRO A 617 -28.83 32.23 -76.76
N GLY A 618 -29.81 31.85 -75.91
CA GLY A 618 -30.34 30.48 -75.88
C GLY A 618 -30.05 29.57 -74.68
N SER A 619 -29.86 30.09 -73.46
CA SER A 619 -29.56 29.29 -72.25
C SER A 619 -30.26 29.80 -70.98
N GLY A 620 -30.57 28.92 -70.03
CA GLY A 620 -31.22 29.27 -68.75
C GLY A 620 -30.24 29.88 -67.73
N VAL A 621 -30.71 30.79 -66.87
CA VAL A 621 -29.90 31.44 -65.83
C VAL A 621 -30.20 30.83 -64.46
N ALA A 622 -29.18 30.32 -63.78
CA ALA A 622 -29.27 29.88 -62.39
C ALA A 622 -28.83 31.03 -61.46
N HIS A 623 -29.71 31.38 -60.52
CA HIS A 623 -29.39 32.26 -59.40
C HIS A 623 -28.98 31.38 -58.25
N VAL A 624 -27.74 31.53 -57.82
CA VAL A 624 -27.16 30.72 -56.76
C VAL A 624 -26.82 31.63 -55.59
N PRO A 625 -27.70 31.73 -54.58
CA PRO A 625 -27.40 32.41 -53.33
C PRO A 625 -26.17 31.80 -52.68
N HIS A 626 -25.31 32.65 -52.13
CA HIS A 626 -24.24 32.18 -51.29
C HIS A 626 -24.81 31.72 -49.95
N PRO A 627 -24.59 30.47 -49.51
CA PRO A 627 -25.23 29.95 -48.29
C PRO A 627 -24.94 30.75 -47.02
N TRP A 628 -23.79 31.45 -46.95
CA TRP A 628 -23.35 32.18 -45.73
C TRP A 628 -23.10 33.67 -45.93
N LYS A 629 -23.19 34.16 -47.16
CA LYS A 629 -22.91 35.57 -47.44
C LYS A 629 -24.18 36.20 -47.96
N SER A 630 -24.94 36.77 -47.04
CA SER A 630 -26.31 37.30 -47.25
C SER A 630 -26.44 38.30 -48.40
N ASN A 631 -25.34 38.93 -48.80
CA ASN A 631 -25.30 39.92 -49.89
C ASN A 631 -24.75 39.39 -51.22
N TYR A 632 -24.35 38.11 -51.30
CA TYR A 632 -23.71 37.56 -52.49
C TYR A 632 -24.63 36.55 -53.18
N THR A 633 -24.96 36.81 -54.43
CA THR A 633 -25.63 35.87 -55.33
C THR A 633 -24.81 35.76 -56.60
N SER A 634 -24.44 34.53 -56.95
CA SER A 634 -23.70 34.26 -58.19
C SER A 634 -24.67 33.92 -59.31
N TYR A 635 -24.39 34.44 -60.51
CA TYR A 635 -25.23 34.26 -61.69
C TYR A 635 -24.49 33.39 -62.73
N TYR A 636 -25.11 32.28 -63.15
CA TYR A 636 -24.53 31.34 -64.12
C TYR A 636 -25.50 31.06 -65.27
N SER A 637 -24.99 30.95 -66.50
CA SER A 637 -25.74 30.55 -67.70
C SER A 637 -25.40 29.11 -68.11
N THR A 638 -26.42 28.27 -68.34
CA THR A 638 -26.27 26.87 -68.79
C THR A 638 -27.00 26.59 -70.11
N GLU A 639 -26.33 25.95 -71.08
CA GLU A 639 -26.88 25.65 -72.43
C GLU A 639 -28.10 24.70 -72.46
N SER A 640 -28.54 24.18 -71.32
CA SER A 640 -29.71 23.32 -71.17
C SER A 640 -30.65 23.90 -70.10
N SER A 641 -31.94 24.04 -70.44
CA SER A 641 -33.00 24.51 -69.53
C SER A 641 -33.44 23.49 -68.48
N SER A 642 -33.01 22.23 -68.60
CA SER A 642 -33.42 21.13 -67.72
C SER A 642 -32.43 20.80 -66.59
N ASN A 643 -31.29 21.50 -66.49
CA ASN A 643 -30.24 21.18 -65.52
C ASN A 643 -29.77 22.40 -64.71
N GLY A 644 -29.99 22.39 -63.39
CA GLY A 644 -29.57 23.45 -62.45
C GLY A 644 -28.17 23.27 -61.84
N ILE A 645 -27.72 24.26 -61.05
CA ILE A 645 -26.48 24.20 -60.26
C ILE A 645 -26.77 23.57 -58.90
N LEU A 646 -25.99 22.56 -58.54
CA LEU A 646 -26.00 21.99 -57.20
C LEU A 646 -24.97 22.72 -56.35
N VAL A 647 -25.41 23.31 -55.25
CA VAL A 647 -24.53 23.88 -54.21
C VAL A 647 -24.39 22.87 -53.11
N GLU A 648 -23.16 22.60 -52.72
CA GLU A 648 -22.83 21.69 -51.63
C GLU A 648 -21.84 22.38 -50.70
N VAL A 649 -22.12 22.33 -49.41
CA VAL A 649 -21.17 22.72 -48.37
C VAL A 649 -20.64 21.46 -47.74
N TYR A 650 -19.34 21.41 -47.62
CA TYR A 650 -18.66 20.46 -46.77
C TYR A 650 -17.99 21.21 -45.62
N GLN A 651 -18.13 20.69 -44.41
CA GLN A 651 -17.41 21.15 -43.24
C GLN A 651 -16.60 19.98 -42.72
N ASP A 652 -15.32 20.18 -42.51
CA ASP A 652 -14.53 19.23 -41.75
C ASP A 652 -14.88 19.42 -40.28
N VAL A 653 -15.17 18.31 -39.61
CA VAL A 653 -15.46 18.29 -38.18
C VAL A 653 -14.49 17.35 -37.50
N VAL A 654 -14.04 17.72 -36.32
CA VAL A 654 -13.22 16.86 -35.48
C VAL A 654 -14.09 15.68 -35.02
N SER A 655 -13.75 14.47 -35.45
CA SER A 655 -14.51 13.25 -35.15
C SER A 655 -13.99 12.52 -33.92
N GLN A 656 -12.71 12.70 -33.58
CA GLN A 656 -12.11 12.27 -32.33
C GLN A 656 -11.04 13.30 -31.96
N ASP A 657 -10.97 13.66 -30.69
CA ASP A 657 -9.94 14.52 -30.14
C ASP A 657 -9.58 14.05 -28.73
N SER A 658 -8.30 14.07 -28.41
CA SER A 658 -7.78 13.94 -27.05
C SER A 658 -7.11 15.26 -26.63
N PRO A 659 -6.84 15.50 -25.34
CA PRO A 659 -6.10 16.68 -24.91
C PRO A 659 -4.77 16.83 -25.65
N GLU A 660 -4.28 18.06 -25.80
CA GLU A 660 -2.93 18.29 -26.30
C GLU A 660 -1.88 17.71 -25.35
N SER A 661 -0.70 17.43 -25.89
CA SER A 661 0.45 17.02 -25.10
C SER A 661 1.34 18.23 -24.82
N VAL A 662 1.92 18.31 -23.63
CA VAL A 662 2.68 19.48 -23.17
C VAL A 662 4.04 19.07 -22.63
N ILE A 663 5.10 19.70 -23.14
CA ILE A 663 6.43 19.72 -22.53
C ILE A 663 6.74 21.18 -22.19
N SER A 664 6.89 21.50 -20.90
CA SER A 664 7.00 22.87 -20.42
C SER A 664 8.13 23.05 -19.41
N SER A 665 9.20 23.74 -19.80
CA SER A 665 10.26 24.13 -18.88
C SER A 665 9.99 25.50 -18.25
N GLY A 666 10.23 25.62 -16.93
CA GLY A 666 10.18 26.89 -16.21
C GLY A 666 11.31 27.84 -16.65
N ARG A 667 12.45 27.28 -17.06
CA ARG A 667 13.62 28.00 -17.58
C ARG A 667 13.98 27.52 -18.97
N ASP A 668 15.05 26.73 -19.12
CA ASP A 668 15.59 26.30 -20.40
C ASP A 668 15.17 24.86 -20.72
N LEU A 669 14.96 24.55 -22.00
CA LEU A 669 14.66 23.19 -22.48
C LEU A 669 15.77 22.72 -23.41
N PHE A 670 16.41 21.60 -23.05
CA PHE A 670 17.45 20.96 -23.83
C PHE A 670 16.97 19.59 -24.31
N VAL A 671 16.87 19.40 -25.63
CA VAL A 671 16.57 18.09 -26.22
C VAL A 671 17.71 17.70 -27.14
N THR A 672 18.36 16.58 -26.85
CA THR A 672 19.35 15.95 -27.73
C THR A 672 18.80 14.63 -28.25
N GLY A 673 18.76 14.44 -29.56
CA GLY A 673 18.15 13.24 -30.10
C GLY A 673 18.27 12.99 -31.58
N GLY A 674 17.51 12.01 -32.07
CA GLY A 674 17.35 11.74 -33.50
C GLY A 674 16.21 12.58 -34.09
N THR A 675 14.99 12.04 -34.06
CA THR A 675 13.81 12.75 -34.58
C THR A 675 13.02 13.39 -33.44
N ILE A 676 12.70 14.67 -33.58
CA ILE A 676 11.82 15.38 -32.64
C ILE A 676 10.52 15.72 -33.37
N SER A 677 9.40 15.25 -32.83
CA SER A 677 8.06 15.48 -33.38
C SER A 677 7.18 16.18 -32.35
N ASN A 678 6.54 17.25 -32.78
CA ASN A 678 5.49 17.94 -32.05
C ASN A 678 4.24 17.98 -32.94
N ASP A 679 3.23 17.17 -32.62
CA ASP A 679 2.02 17.01 -33.43
C ASP A 679 0.78 17.48 -32.67
N LYS A 680 0.23 18.63 -33.10
CA LYS A 680 -0.95 19.28 -32.50
C LYS A 680 -0.85 19.39 -30.96
N SER A 681 0.34 19.77 -30.51
CA SER A 681 0.82 19.72 -29.12
C SER A 681 1.80 20.87 -28.86
N GLN A 682 2.24 21.04 -27.61
CA GLN A 682 3.05 22.17 -27.17
C GLN A 682 4.40 21.75 -26.60
N ILE A 683 5.45 22.43 -27.03
CA ILE A 683 6.79 22.40 -26.45
C ILE A 683 7.17 23.85 -26.11
N GLN A 684 7.47 24.13 -24.85
CA GLN A 684 7.73 25.49 -24.40
C GLN A 684 8.81 25.60 -23.33
N ALA A 685 9.42 26.78 -23.26
CA ALA A 685 10.37 27.14 -22.23
C ALA A 685 10.20 28.61 -21.81
N GLY A 686 10.34 28.89 -20.52
CA GLY A 686 10.31 30.26 -19.98
C GLY A 686 11.45 31.13 -20.53
N ARG A 687 12.56 30.50 -20.92
CA ARG A 687 13.74 31.13 -21.50
C ARG A 687 14.07 30.48 -22.82
N ASP A 688 15.16 29.71 -22.92
CA ASP A 688 15.68 29.22 -24.19
C ASP A 688 15.21 27.79 -24.48
N ILE A 689 15.02 27.49 -25.77
CA ILE A 689 14.86 26.12 -26.25
C ILE A 689 16.09 25.78 -27.09
N GLU A 690 16.78 24.68 -26.76
CA GLU A 690 17.87 24.11 -27.55
C GLU A 690 17.49 22.69 -28.01
N LEU A 691 17.29 22.52 -29.32
CA LEU A 691 17.00 21.23 -29.94
C LEU A 691 18.15 20.81 -30.85
N THR A 692 18.77 19.66 -30.57
CA THR A 692 19.82 19.07 -31.41
C THR A 692 19.40 17.69 -31.90
N GLY A 693 19.48 17.45 -33.21
CA GLY A 693 19.25 16.12 -33.75
C GLY A 693 19.32 15.92 -35.25
N THR A 694 18.53 14.98 -35.76
CA THR A 694 18.40 14.66 -37.19
C THR A 694 17.31 15.50 -37.84
N SER A 695 16.11 15.57 -37.26
CA SER A 695 15.01 16.34 -37.85
C SER A 695 14.01 16.83 -36.81
N LEU A 696 13.34 17.94 -37.13
CA LEU A 696 12.20 18.46 -36.39
C LEU A 696 10.94 18.40 -37.27
N ALA A 697 9.89 17.77 -36.78
CA ALA A 697 8.56 17.78 -37.38
C ALA A 697 7.57 18.48 -36.45
N ASN A 698 7.24 19.73 -36.74
CA ASN A 698 6.21 20.48 -36.03
C ASN A 698 4.95 20.53 -36.91
N VAL A 699 3.88 19.84 -36.51
CA VAL A 699 2.72 19.56 -37.37
C VAL A 699 1.42 20.02 -36.72
N GLY A 700 0.89 21.14 -37.18
CA GLY A 700 -0.42 21.65 -36.80
C GLY A 700 -1.51 21.24 -37.80
N ALA A 701 -2.77 21.52 -37.48
CA ALA A 701 -3.89 21.32 -38.40
C ALA A 701 -4.86 22.50 -38.39
N GLN A 702 -5.41 22.83 -39.55
CA GLN A 702 -6.53 23.77 -39.70
C GLN A 702 -7.77 23.01 -40.17
N ILE A 703 -8.91 23.32 -39.58
CA ILE A 703 -10.21 22.78 -39.98
C ILE A 703 -10.86 23.74 -40.96
N THR A 704 -11.38 23.20 -42.08
CA THR A 704 -11.97 24.05 -43.13
C THR A 704 -13.46 23.84 -43.34
N ARG A 705 -14.09 24.91 -43.81
CA ARG A 705 -15.41 24.89 -44.44
C ARG A 705 -15.26 25.19 -45.91
N ARG A 706 -15.80 24.32 -46.77
CA ARG A 706 -15.59 24.33 -48.22
C ARG A 706 -16.92 24.38 -48.97
N LEU A 707 -17.06 25.39 -49.83
CA LEU A 707 -18.20 25.56 -50.73
C LEU A 707 -17.90 25.01 -52.11
N TYR A 708 -18.75 24.10 -52.59
CA TYR A 708 -18.66 23.54 -53.92
C TYR A 708 -19.87 23.89 -54.77
N HIS A 709 -19.61 24.25 -56.02
CA HIS A 709 -20.62 24.32 -57.07
C HIS A 709 -20.40 23.16 -58.04
N THR A 710 -21.47 22.40 -58.30
CA THR A 710 -21.48 21.27 -59.24
C THR A 710 -22.49 21.54 -60.35
N ALA A 711 -22.02 21.62 -61.59
CA ALA A 711 -22.86 21.84 -62.76
C ALA A 711 -23.20 20.51 -63.45
N SER A 712 -24.49 20.19 -63.61
CA SER A 712 -24.94 18.95 -64.29
C SER A 712 -25.25 19.21 -65.77
N ALA A 713 -24.28 19.46 -66.66
CA ALA A 713 -24.58 19.71 -68.08
C ALA A 713 -24.23 18.51 -68.97
N SER A 714 -25.16 18.09 -69.83
CA SER A 714 -25.00 16.97 -70.77
C SER A 714 -24.49 17.43 -72.15
N ASN A 715 -23.35 18.14 -72.20
CA ASN A 715 -22.60 18.65 -73.39
C ASN A 715 -22.53 20.18 -73.58
N GLY A 716 -22.63 21.00 -72.52
CA GLY A 716 -22.63 22.46 -72.68
C GLY A 716 -21.57 23.23 -71.88
N PHE A 717 -21.19 24.41 -72.38
CA PHE A 717 -20.30 25.36 -71.70
C PHE A 717 -21.08 26.21 -70.68
N THR A 718 -20.52 26.42 -69.48
CA THR A 718 -21.10 27.34 -68.46
C THR A 718 -20.46 28.72 -68.61
N ARG A 719 -21.28 29.77 -68.65
CA ARG A 719 -20.79 31.17 -68.79
C ARG A 719 -21.16 32.02 -67.57
N CYS A 720 -20.26 32.91 -67.21
CA CYS A 720 -20.32 33.79 -66.04
C CYS A 720 -20.51 35.23 -66.52
N TYR A 721 -20.87 36.14 -65.59
CA TYR A 721 -20.87 37.57 -65.89
C TYR A 721 -19.45 38.00 -66.32
N GLY A 722 -19.30 38.54 -67.53
CA GLY A 722 -18.01 38.96 -68.10
C GLY A 722 -17.26 37.95 -69.00
N GLY A 723 -17.77 36.73 -69.23
CA GLY A 723 -17.13 35.78 -70.16
C GLY A 723 -17.41 34.28 -69.92
N PRO A 724 -16.73 33.36 -70.62
CA PRO A 724 -16.77 31.94 -70.27
C PRO A 724 -16.27 31.74 -68.83
N CYS A 725 -16.99 30.94 -68.04
CA CYS A 725 -16.54 30.64 -66.67
C CYS A 725 -15.26 29.81 -66.77
N LYS A 726 -14.09 30.41 -66.49
CA LYS A 726 -12.84 29.65 -66.34
C LYS A 726 -12.93 28.53 -65.29
N TRP A 727 -13.89 28.63 -64.36
CA TRP A 727 -14.11 27.65 -63.29
C TRP A 727 -14.68 26.30 -63.74
N PHE A 728 -15.36 26.25 -64.90
CA PHE A 728 -16.07 25.05 -65.37
C PHE A 728 -15.62 24.65 -66.78
N GLU A 729 -14.37 24.23 -66.89
CA GLU A 729 -13.87 23.60 -68.12
C GLU A 729 -14.29 22.13 -68.14
N PHE A 730 -15.45 21.89 -68.78
CA PHE A 730 -16.05 20.62 -69.23
C PHE A 730 -16.98 19.84 -68.27
N THR A 731 -17.94 19.15 -68.90
CA THR A 731 -19.19 18.53 -68.43
C THR A 731 -19.14 17.74 -67.12
N ASN A 732 -20.12 17.94 -66.24
CA ASN A 732 -20.33 17.24 -64.96
C ASN A 732 -19.18 17.39 -63.93
N ALA A 733 -18.58 18.58 -63.84
CA ALA A 733 -17.51 18.87 -62.88
C ALA A 733 -18.03 19.51 -61.58
N ARG A 734 -17.41 19.12 -60.46
CA ARG A 734 -17.53 19.74 -59.12
C ARG A 734 -16.33 20.67 -58.92
N LYS A 735 -16.55 21.93 -58.52
CA LYS A 735 -15.48 22.92 -58.31
C LYS A 735 -15.57 23.58 -56.93
N LEU A 736 -14.43 23.72 -56.26
CA LEU A 736 -14.29 24.49 -55.02
C LEU A 736 -14.40 25.99 -55.34
N VAL A 737 -15.28 26.69 -54.65
CA VAL A 737 -15.57 28.12 -54.84
C VAL A 737 -14.99 28.96 -53.71
N GLU A 738 -15.14 28.48 -52.47
CA GLU A 738 -14.62 29.11 -51.26
C GLU A 738 -14.13 28.05 -50.28
N SER A 739 -13.09 28.39 -49.53
CA SER A 739 -12.55 27.59 -48.43
C SER A 739 -12.18 28.54 -47.29
N ASP A 740 -12.87 28.43 -46.15
CA ASP A 740 -12.61 29.20 -44.95
C ASP A 740 -11.97 28.31 -43.88
N ILE A 741 -11.02 28.84 -43.11
CA ILE A 741 -10.57 28.23 -41.87
C ILE A 741 -11.61 28.55 -40.80
N ILE A 742 -12.01 27.55 -40.03
CA ILE A 742 -13.04 27.71 -38.99
C ILE A 742 -12.56 27.29 -37.60
N ASP A 743 -11.44 26.57 -37.52
CA ASP A 743 -10.82 26.10 -36.27
C ASP A 743 -9.37 25.67 -36.55
N SER A 744 -8.53 25.57 -35.52
CA SER A 744 -7.15 25.04 -35.62
C SER A 744 -6.77 24.19 -34.41
N HIS A 745 -5.88 23.23 -34.66
CA HIS A 745 -5.22 22.44 -33.63
C HIS A 745 -3.72 22.65 -33.81
N ASP A 746 -3.16 23.45 -32.91
CA ASP A 746 -1.85 24.04 -33.13
C ASP A 746 -0.73 23.11 -32.68
N ALA A 747 0.42 23.22 -33.35
CA ALA A 747 1.65 22.62 -32.89
C ALA A 747 2.65 23.72 -32.63
N GLN A 748 2.96 23.97 -31.35
CA GLN A 748 3.69 25.15 -30.93
C GLN A 748 5.04 24.77 -30.32
N ASN A 749 6.13 25.38 -30.80
CA ASN A 749 7.42 25.41 -30.12
C ASN A 749 7.73 26.86 -29.73
N VAL A 750 7.61 27.19 -28.44
CA VAL A 750 7.65 28.58 -27.96
C VAL A 750 8.73 28.78 -26.89
N ALA A 751 9.71 29.63 -27.19
CA ALA A 751 10.73 30.04 -26.24
C ALA A 751 10.47 31.49 -25.80
N GLY A 752 10.56 31.79 -24.50
CA GLY A 752 10.53 33.18 -24.02
C GLY A 752 11.77 33.99 -24.43
N GLY A 753 12.90 33.31 -24.63
CA GLY A 753 14.17 33.85 -25.10
C GLY A 753 14.48 33.39 -26.52
N THR A 754 15.52 32.57 -26.67
CA THR A 754 16.03 32.09 -27.96
C THR A 754 15.55 30.67 -28.25
N PHE A 755 15.06 30.44 -29.47
CA PHE A 755 14.93 29.09 -30.02
C PHE A 755 16.17 28.76 -30.86
N SER A 756 16.94 27.76 -30.45
CA SER A 756 18.13 27.27 -31.14
C SER A 756 17.94 25.83 -31.61
N GLY A 757 17.94 25.62 -32.93
CA GLY A 757 17.81 24.31 -33.56
C GLY A 757 19.06 23.94 -34.35
N SER A 758 19.67 22.79 -34.06
CA SER A 758 20.80 22.23 -34.81
C SER A 758 20.45 20.84 -35.33
N PHE A 759 20.08 20.76 -36.61
CA PHE A 759 19.60 19.54 -37.26
C PHE A 759 20.52 19.13 -38.42
N THR A 760 20.84 17.85 -38.51
CA THR A 760 21.60 17.30 -39.65
C THR A 760 20.73 17.00 -40.86
N GLY A 761 19.40 17.06 -40.73
CA GLY A 761 18.41 16.78 -41.76
C GLY A 761 17.39 17.90 -41.90
N GLN A 762 16.09 17.54 -41.95
CA GLN A 762 15.02 18.49 -42.27
C GLN A 762 14.36 19.10 -41.03
N VAL A 763 13.99 20.37 -41.14
CA VAL A 763 13.05 21.04 -40.23
C VAL A 763 11.75 21.31 -41.00
N ASN A 764 10.66 20.68 -40.58
CA ASN A 764 9.34 20.80 -41.16
C ASN A 764 8.41 21.49 -40.17
N ASN A 765 8.06 22.75 -40.42
CA ASN A 765 6.99 23.46 -39.73
C ASN A 765 5.75 23.48 -40.63
N THR A 766 4.80 22.57 -40.37
CA THR A 766 3.75 22.21 -41.33
C THR A 766 2.36 22.34 -40.76
N THR A 767 1.55 23.22 -41.34
CA THR A 767 0.11 23.28 -41.08
C THR A 767 -0.63 22.42 -42.09
N ILE A 768 -1.27 21.36 -41.62
CA ILE A 768 -2.15 20.52 -42.45
C ILE A 768 -3.52 21.18 -42.54
N VAL A 769 -3.82 21.78 -43.70
CA VAL A 769 -5.15 22.31 -44.00
C VAL A 769 -6.09 21.15 -44.37
N GLN A 770 -7.01 20.81 -43.46
CA GLN A 770 -7.92 19.68 -43.64
C GLN A 770 -8.81 19.89 -44.86
N GLY A 771 -8.82 18.90 -45.75
CA GLY A 771 -9.59 18.99 -46.98
C GLY A 771 -9.02 19.95 -48.04
N ALA A 772 -7.75 20.33 -47.92
CA ALA A 772 -7.06 21.19 -48.89
C ALA A 772 -7.29 20.74 -50.34
N VAL A 773 -7.93 21.60 -51.11
CA VAL A 773 -8.01 21.52 -52.57
C VAL A 773 -7.52 22.86 -53.09
N SER A 774 -6.61 22.87 -54.07
CA SER A 774 -6.13 24.13 -54.64
C SER A 774 -7.29 24.92 -55.25
N LEU A 775 -7.46 26.15 -54.78
CA LEU A 775 -8.22 27.14 -55.53
C LEU A 775 -7.50 27.35 -56.87
N PRO A 776 -8.21 27.44 -58.01
CA PRO A 776 -7.56 27.67 -59.30
C PRO A 776 -6.72 28.95 -59.24
N SER A 777 -5.44 28.84 -59.58
CA SER A 777 -4.44 29.90 -59.54
C SER A 777 -4.73 31.10 -60.46
N ASP A 778 -5.76 31.02 -61.28
CA ASP A 778 -6.26 32.13 -62.09
C ASP A 778 -7.29 32.93 -61.27
N GLY A 779 -6.77 33.78 -60.38
CA GLY A 779 -7.56 34.80 -59.70
C GLY A 779 -8.32 35.64 -60.73
N ILE A 780 -9.64 35.74 -60.58
CA ILE A 780 -10.44 36.76 -61.26
C ILE A 780 -11.47 37.33 -60.28
N SER A 781 -11.10 38.49 -59.76
CA SER A 781 -11.94 39.52 -59.13
C SER A 781 -13.00 40.03 -60.11
N TYR A 782 -14.16 39.35 -60.23
CA TYR A 782 -15.34 39.86 -60.97
C TYR A 782 -16.68 39.43 -60.36
N VAL A 783 -16.76 39.27 -59.03
CA VAL A 783 -18.06 39.17 -58.37
C VAL A 783 -18.09 40.08 -57.16
N ASP A 784 -17.86 41.37 -57.41
CA ASP A 784 -18.43 42.41 -56.57
C ASP A 784 -19.70 42.94 -57.27
N GLU A 785 -20.76 42.94 -56.48
CA GLU A 785 -21.87 43.89 -56.51
C GLU A 785 -22.82 43.88 -57.72
N LEU A 786 -23.99 43.25 -57.52
CA LEU A 786 -25.23 44.05 -57.52
C LEU A 786 -26.33 43.39 -56.65
N VAL A 787 -26.76 44.14 -55.64
CA VAL A 787 -27.74 43.79 -54.60
C VAL A 787 -29.17 44.00 -55.10
N ASN A 788 -30.11 43.08 -54.78
CA ASN A 788 -31.39 43.43 -54.11
C ASN A 788 -32.32 42.21 -53.81
N SER A 789 -32.61 42.08 -52.51
CA SER A 789 -33.81 41.57 -51.81
C SER A 789 -34.36 40.17 -52.11
N ILE A 790 -33.95 39.18 -51.30
CA ILE A 790 -34.75 37.97 -50.93
C ILE A 790 -34.43 37.60 -49.46
N PRO A 791 -35.41 37.18 -48.63
CA PRO A 791 -35.16 36.83 -47.23
C PRO A 791 -34.37 35.51 -47.05
N ASP A 792 -33.28 35.66 -46.31
CA ASP A 792 -32.63 34.83 -45.27
C ASP A 792 -32.69 33.28 -45.30
N PRO A 793 -31.53 32.60 -45.46
CA PRO A 793 -31.34 31.19 -45.13
C PRO A 793 -30.78 30.95 -43.70
N ALA A 794 -30.92 31.87 -42.73
CA ALA A 794 -30.57 31.71 -41.30
C ALA A 794 -31.25 30.53 -40.56
N ASN A 795 -31.84 29.58 -41.28
CA ASN A 795 -32.43 28.36 -40.74
C ASN A 795 -31.81 27.07 -41.32
N ILE A 796 -30.61 27.12 -41.90
CA ILE A 796 -29.78 25.91 -41.93
C ILE A 796 -29.11 25.88 -40.56
N PRO A 797 -29.44 24.92 -39.68
CA PRO A 797 -28.69 24.76 -38.46
C PRO A 797 -27.25 24.54 -38.89
N VAL A 798 -26.37 25.48 -38.53
CA VAL A 798 -25.03 25.05 -38.13
C VAL A 798 -25.36 24.06 -37.03
N THR A 799 -25.29 22.76 -37.32
CA THR A 799 -25.07 21.82 -36.25
C THR A 799 -23.68 22.20 -35.75
N THR A 800 -23.62 23.21 -34.88
CA THR A 800 -22.70 23.20 -33.78
C THR A 800 -22.99 21.85 -33.16
N VAL A 801 -22.14 20.86 -33.47
CA VAL A 801 -22.06 19.70 -32.60
C VAL A 801 -21.93 20.33 -31.23
N PRO A 802 -22.83 20.01 -30.29
CA PRO A 802 -22.76 20.60 -28.98
C PRO A 802 -21.32 20.47 -28.50
N ASN A 803 -20.71 21.57 -28.07
CA ASN A 803 -19.79 21.53 -26.94
C ASN A 803 -20.60 21.00 -25.75
N GLY A 804 -20.99 19.73 -25.81
CA GLY A 804 -21.48 18.91 -24.71
C GLY A 804 -20.37 18.01 -24.22
N GLY A 805 -19.11 18.32 -24.59
CA GLY A 805 -17.96 17.78 -23.90
C GLY A 805 -18.00 18.26 -22.47
N VAL A 806 -17.87 17.33 -21.54
CA VAL A 806 -17.53 17.62 -20.15
C VAL A 806 -16.25 18.46 -20.20
N TYR A 807 -16.20 19.58 -19.47
CA TYR A 807 -14.96 20.34 -19.30
C TYR A 807 -13.94 19.40 -18.64
N VAL A 808 -12.88 19.07 -19.39
CA VAL A 808 -11.76 18.29 -18.90
C VAL A 808 -10.66 19.29 -18.56
N PRO A 809 -10.15 19.31 -17.31
CA PRO A 809 -8.99 20.11 -16.96
C PRO A 809 -7.84 19.91 -17.95
N PRO A 810 -7.05 20.95 -18.25
CA PRO A 810 -6.03 20.94 -19.30
C PRO A 810 -4.82 20.02 -19.00
N THR A 811 -4.90 19.18 -17.97
CA THR A 811 -3.82 18.26 -17.58
C THR A 811 -4.42 16.99 -17.01
N PRO A 812 -4.49 15.92 -17.80
CA PRO A 812 -5.01 14.64 -17.35
C PRO A 812 -4.27 14.16 -16.09
N GLY A 813 -5.03 13.77 -15.08
CA GLY A 813 -4.51 13.25 -13.82
C GLY A 813 -4.12 14.30 -12.78
N LEU A 814 -3.71 15.52 -13.13
CA LEU A 814 -3.17 16.49 -12.15
C LEU A 814 -4.22 17.11 -11.21
N PHE A 815 -5.45 17.27 -11.71
CA PHE A 815 -6.56 17.89 -10.99
C PHE A 815 -7.69 16.89 -10.76
N THR A 816 -8.31 16.96 -9.58
CA THR A 816 -9.49 16.17 -9.23
C THR A 816 -10.66 17.08 -8.86
N GLU A 817 -11.89 16.57 -8.89
CA GLU A 817 -13.02 17.28 -8.30
C GLU A 817 -12.78 17.44 -6.79
N ALA A 818 -12.90 18.68 -6.33
CA ALA A 818 -12.75 19.03 -4.93
C ALA A 818 -13.96 18.57 -4.11
N PRO A 819 -13.79 18.26 -2.82
CA PRO A 819 -14.90 18.02 -1.89
C PRO A 819 -15.95 19.14 -1.93
N GLU A 820 -17.22 18.79 -1.68
CA GLU A 820 -18.34 19.73 -1.81
C GLU A 820 -18.23 20.98 -0.91
N ASP A 821 -17.51 20.90 0.20
CA ASP A 821 -17.29 21.99 1.15
C ASP A 821 -16.18 22.98 0.71
N ARG A 822 -15.41 22.64 -0.34
CA ARG A 822 -14.43 23.56 -0.93
C ARG A 822 -15.14 24.60 -1.78
N ASN A 823 -14.57 25.80 -1.78
CA ASN A 823 -15.11 26.93 -2.53
C ASN A 823 -14.73 26.94 -4.02
N TYR A 824 -14.06 25.90 -4.49
CA TYR A 824 -13.65 25.68 -5.88
C TYR A 824 -14.16 24.30 -6.35
N VAL A 825 -14.22 24.08 -7.66
CA VAL A 825 -14.69 22.82 -8.26
C VAL A 825 -13.56 21.81 -8.43
N TYR A 826 -12.37 22.25 -8.81
CA TYR A 826 -11.20 21.39 -8.99
C TYR A 826 -10.07 21.73 -8.02
N GLU A 827 -9.36 20.71 -7.56
CA GLU A 827 -8.16 20.86 -6.73
C GLU A 827 -6.99 20.03 -7.23
N THR A 828 -5.80 20.50 -6.90
CA THR A 828 -4.55 19.86 -7.28
C THR A 828 -4.26 18.68 -6.36
N ARG A 829 -3.84 17.53 -6.92
CA ARG A 829 -3.61 16.27 -6.18
C ARG A 829 -2.31 16.22 -5.35
N PHE A 830 -1.75 17.34 -4.89
CA PHE A 830 -0.52 17.37 -4.08
C PHE A 830 -0.82 17.58 -2.59
N GLU A 831 -0.88 16.50 -1.80
CA GLU A 831 -1.37 16.54 -0.40
C GLU A 831 -0.31 16.98 0.62
N HIS A 832 0.97 16.91 0.28
CA HIS A 832 2.08 17.11 1.23
C HIS A 832 3.13 18.14 0.81
N THR A 833 2.95 18.79 -0.35
CA THR A 833 3.87 19.84 -0.81
C THR A 833 3.18 21.19 -0.80
N ASP A 834 3.72 22.10 0.02
CA ASP A 834 3.41 23.52 -0.06
C ASP A 834 4.33 24.13 -1.13
N PHE A 835 3.79 24.38 -2.31
CA PHE A 835 4.53 25.03 -3.39
C PHE A 835 4.87 26.50 -3.09
N GLY A 836 4.48 27.06 -1.95
CA GLY A 836 4.57 28.50 -1.74
C GLY A 836 3.69 29.27 -2.72
N THR A 837 3.65 30.60 -2.60
CA THR A 837 2.58 31.49 -3.11
C THR A 837 2.25 31.34 -4.62
N PHE A 838 1.37 30.41 -4.96
CA PHE A 838 0.52 30.55 -6.13
C PHE A 838 -0.58 31.58 -5.83
N TYR A 839 -0.85 32.43 -6.81
CA TYR A 839 -1.86 33.48 -6.68
C TYR A 839 -3.09 33.03 -7.44
N GLY A 840 -4.19 32.87 -6.72
CA GLY A 840 -5.47 32.48 -7.31
C GLY A 840 -6.59 33.43 -6.95
N SER A 841 -7.79 32.89 -7.03
CA SER A 841 -9.03 33.59 -6.71
C SER A 841 -9.05 34.23 -5.32
N ASP A 842 -8.53 33.54 -4.30
CA ASP A 842 -8.45 34.11 -2.94
C ASP A 842 -7.60 35.38 -2.87
N TYR A 843 -6.41 35.35 -3.47
CA TYR A 843 -5.55 36.54 -3.57
C TYR A 843 -6.22 37.65 -4.39
N PHE A 844 -6.88 37.29 -5.49
CA PHE A 844 -7.64 38.25 -6.29
C PHE A 844 -8.71 38.98 -5.47
N PHE A 845 -9.56 38.25 -4.75
CA PHE A 845 -10.63 38.84 -3.95
C PHE A 845 -10.10 39.78 -2.85
N ASP A 846 -9.01 39.39 -2.21
CA ASP A 846 -8.32 40.24 -1.23
C ASP A 846 -7.81 41.54 -1.87
N GLN A 847 -7.13 41.45 -3.03
CA GLN A 847 -6.59 42.63 -3.71
C GLN A 847 -7.67 43.59 -4.20
N ILE A 848 -8.82 43.09 -4.66
CA ILE A 848 -9.93 43.94 -5.11
C ILE A 848 -10.85 44.40 -3.98
N GLY A 849 -10.56 44.03 -2.73
CA GLY A 849 -11.35 44.34 -1.54
C GLY A 849 -12.77 43.78 -1.61
N PHE A 850 -12.94 42.57 -2.15
CA PHE A 850 -14.24 41.92 -2.30
C PHE A 850 -14.57 41.10 -1.06
N ASP A 851 -15.56 41.56 -0.30
CA ASP A 851 -16.01 40.88 0.91
C ASP A 851 -16.86 39.64 0.54
N GLN A 852 -16.22 38.48 0.63
CA GLN A 852 -16.84 37.18 0.33
C GLN A 852 -17.93 36.79 1.36
N SER A 853 -18.03 37.46 2.52
CA SER A 853 -18.98 37.10 3.59
C SER A 853 -20.39 37.68 3.41
N VAL A 854 -20.57 38.61 2.48
CA VAL A 854 -21.82 39.38 2.29
C VAL A 854 -22.65 38.89 1.12
N VAL A 855 -22.12 37.99 0.30
CA VAL A 855 -22.77 37.47 -0.91
C VAL A 855 -23.16 36.02 -0.65
N GLU A 856 -24.42 35.79 -0.24
CA GLU A 856 -24.95 34.45 0.06
C GLU A 856 -24.94 33.49 -1.16
N ASP A 857 -24.78 34.01 -2.38
CA ASP A 857 -24.88 33.26 -3.64
C ASP A 857 -23.62 33.37 -4.54
N LEU A 858 -22.42 33.60 -4.00
CA LEU A 858 -21.21 33.62 -4.86
C LEU A 858 -20.97 32.23 -5.47
N PRO A 859 -20.89 32.08 -6.80
CA PRO A 859 -20.61 30.79 -7.42
C PRO A 859 -19.27 30.22 -6.98
N LYS A 860 -19.11 28.88 -7.01
CA LYS A 860 -17.82 28.24 -6.76
C LYS A 860 -16.79 28.74 -7.79
N ARG A 861 -15.53 28.84 -7.38
CA ARG A 861 -14.39 29.07 -8.28
C ARG A 861 -14.17 27.83 -9.15
N LEU A 862 -13.59 27.98 -10.33
CA LEU A 862 -13.29 26.84 -11.18
C LEU A 862 -12.24 25.92 -10.52
N GLY A 863 -11.14 26.48 -10.02
CA GLY A 863 -10.11 25.69 -9.34
C GLY A 863 -9.42 26.42 -8.19
N ASP A 864 -8.43 25.73 -7.60
CA ASP A 864 -7.50 26.30 -6.63
C ASP A 864 -6.49 27.26 -7.29
N ALA A 865 -5.57 27.81 -6.49
CA ALA A 865 -4.62 28.82 -6.99
C ALA A 865 -3.64 28.29 -8.05
N PHE A 866 -3.24 27.03 -7.96
CA PHE A 866 -2.36 26.42 -8.95
C PHE A 866 -3.10 26.18 -10.26
N PHE A 867 -4.32 25.66 -10.17
CA PHE A 867 -5.23 25.53 -11.31
C PHE A 867 -5.45 26.88 -12.01
N ASP A 868 -5.79 27.93 -11.26
CA ASP A 868 -6.05 29.26 -11.80
C ASP A 868 -4.81 29.82 -12.52
N THR A 869 -3.63 29.68 -11.90
CA THR A 869 -2.35 30.14 -12.47
C THR A 869 -2.05 29.45 -13.80
N ARG A 870 -2.26 28.12 -13.86
CA ARG A 870 -2.06 27.32 -15.07
C ARG A 870 -3.02 27.71 -16.18
N LEU A 871 -4.30 27.84 -15.86
CA LEU A 871 -5.34 28.22 -16.82
C LEU A 871 -5.07 29.61 -17.42
N VAL A 872 -4.54 30.54 -16.64
CA VAL A 872 -4.17 31.88 -17.13
C VAL A 872 -2.93 31.82 -18.00
N ARG A 873 -1.93 31.01 -17.67
CA ARG A 873 -0.78 30.75 -18.54
C ARG A 873 -1.22 30.28 -19.93
N GLU A 874 -2.11 29.29 -19.99
CA GLU A 874 -2.58 28.73 -21.26
C GLU A 874 -3.29 29.80 -22.10
N GLN A 875 -4.05 30.69 -21.45
CA GLN A 875 -4.65 31.84 -22.12
C GLN A 875 -3.62 32.86 -22.63
N VAL A 876 -2.50 33.06 -21.93
CA VAL A 876 -1.41 33.93 -22.40
C VAL A 876 -0.84 33.35 -23.69
N ILE A 877 -0.45 32.08 -23.68
CA ILE A 877 0.13 31.39 -24.85
C ILE A 877 -0.85 31.43 -26.03
N ALA A 878 -2.12 31.09 -25.80
CA ALA A 878 -3.13 31.06 -26.84
C ALA A 878 -3.40 32.45 -27.47
N GLN A 879 -3.34 33.53 -26.68
CA GLN A 879 -3.65 34.88 -27.17
C GLN A 879 -2.44 35.65 -27.70
N THR A 880 -1.20 35.31 -27.29
CA THR A 880 0.00 36.07 -27.69
C THR A 880 1.05 35.25 -28.42
N GLY A 881 0.96 33.93 -28.41
CA GLY A 881 2.01 33.04 -28.89
C GLY A 881 3.31 33.13 -28.08
N GLN A 882 3.28 33.76 -26.90
CA GLN A 882 4.41 33.92 -26.00
C GLN A 882 4.16 33.20 -24.68
N ARG A 883 5.25 32.72 -24.04
CA ARG A 883 5.16 32.07 -22.73
C ARG A 883 4.75 33.04 -21.61
N PHE A 884 5.15 34.31 -21.75
CA PHE A 884 4.89 35.40 -20.83
C PHE A 884 4.52 36.68 -21.58
N LEU A 885 3.73 37.58 -20.99
CA LEU A 885 3.34 38.87 -21.61
C LEU A 885 4.45 39.93 -21.55
N ASN A 886 5.33 39.86 -20.56
CA ASN A 886 6.37 40.85 -20.27
C ASN A 886 7.67 40.14 -19.83
N SER A 887 8.66 40.88 -19.32
CA SER A 887 9.89 40.32 -18.72
C SER A 887 9.66 39.68 -17.34
N THR A 888 8.57 38.93 -17.18
CA THR A 888 8.25 38.17 -15.97
C THR A 888 9.08 36.90 -15.88
N GLU A 889 9.45 36.53 -14.65
CA GLU A 889 10.37 35.42 -14.42
C GLU A 889 9.68 34.05 -14.38
N ASN A 890 8.43 33.97 -13.90
CA ASN A 890 7.68 32.73 -13.75
C ASN A 890 6.15 32.95 -13.72
N ASP A 891 5.38 31.86 -13.73
CA ASP A 891 3.91 31.87 -13.78
C ASP A 891 3.27 32.58 -12.57
N ALA A 892 3.78 32.33 -11.36
CA ALA A 892 3.28 32.95 -10.14
C ALA A 892 3.47 34.47 -10.17
N ALA A 893 4.63 34.96 -10.62
CA ALA A 893 4.91 36.38 -10.76
C ALA A 893 3.99 37.04 -11.80
N GLN A 894 3.74 36.38 -12.93
CA GLN A 894 2.81 36.87 -13.95
C GLN A 894 1.37 36.92 -13.44
N MET A 895 0.90 35.87 -12.77
CA MET A 895 -0.46 35.82 -12.21
C MET A 895 -0.66 36.92 -11.17
N ARG A 896 0.33 37.15 -10.30
CA ARG A 896 0.32 38.27 -9.35
C ARG A 896 0.19 39.62 -10.05
N GLN A 897 1.00 39.87 -11.08
CA GLN A 897 0.96 41.14 -11.83
C GLN A 897 -0.40 41.36 -12.48
N LEU A 898 -0.97 40.33 -13.10
CA LEU A 898 -2.29 40.39 -13.73
C LEU A 898 -3.40 40.70 -12.72
N ILE A 899 -3.33 40.12 -11.51
CA ILE A 899 -4.28 40.39 -10.41
C ILE A 899 -4.12 41.81 -9.87
N GLU A 900 -2.88 42.27 -9.65
CA GLU A 900 -2.60 43.61 -9.14
C GLU A 900 -3.03 44.69 -10.16
N ALA A 901 -2.79 44.46 -11.45
CA ALA A 901 -3.27 45.32 -12.54
C ALA A 901 -4.80 45.36 -12.60
N ALA A 902 -5.47 44.23 -12.35
CA ALA A 902 -6.92 44.16 -12.25
C ALA A 902 -7.46 45.04 -11.11
N ALA A 903 -6.84 44.94 -9.92
CA ALA A 903 -7.20 45.73 -8.76
C ALA A 903 -7.00 47.24 -8.99
N ALA A 904 -5.90 47.62 -9.64
CA ALA A 904 -5.60 49.01 -9.98
C ALA A 904 -6.60 49.63 -10.96
N GLN A 905 -7.07 48.86 -11.96
CA GLN A 905 -7.94 49.35 -13.03
C GLN A 905 -9.45 49.21 -12.73
N LYS A 906 -9.83 48.39 -11.73
CA LYS A 906 -11.23 48.09 -11.37
C LYS A 906 -12.13 49.31 -11.25
N GLN A 907 -11.76 50.31 -10.44
CA GLN A 907 -12.62 51.48 -10.19
C GLN A 907 -12.75 52.38 -11.42
N GLY A 908 -11.66 52.55 -12.19
CA GLY A 908 -11.64 53.41 -13.38
C GLY A 908 -12.49 52.85 -14.53
N LEU A 909 -12.56 51.52 -14.65
CA LEU A 909 -13.30 50.81 -15.71
C LEU A 909 -14.68 50.31 -15.27
N GLY A 910 -15.05 50.48 -13.99
CA GLY A 910 -16.33 50.02 -13.44
C GLY A 910 -16.49 48.50 -13.50
N LEU A 911 -15.43 47.74 -13.24
CA LEU A 911 -15.44 46.28 -13.34
C LEU A 911 -16.21 45.63 -12.18
N SER A 912 -16.97 44.57 -12.50
CA SER A 912 -17.74 43.79 -11.53
C SER A 912 -17.36 42.31 -11.65
N VAL A 913 -17.14 41.65 -10.51
CA VAL A 913 -16.87 40.20 -10.46
C VAL A 913 -18.05 39.45 -11.08
N GLY A 914 -17.76 38.39 -11.82
CA GLY A 914 -18.76 37.55 -12.48
C GLY A 914 -19.20 38.07 -13.86
N THR A 915 -18.89 39.32 -14.21
CA THR A 915 -19.24 39.90 -15.50
C THR A 915 -18.03 39.99 -16.43
N ALA A 916 -18.16 39.48 -17.66
CA ALA A 916 -17.14 39.63 -18.70
C ALA A 916 -16.95 41.10 -19.09
N LEU A 917 -15.71 41.50 -19.40
CA LEU A 917 -15.42 42.86 -19.86
C LEU A 917 -16.05 43.13 -21.24
N SER A 918 -16.64 44.32 -21.40
CA SER A 918 -17.14 44.79 -22.68
C SER A 918 -16.01 45.19 -23.64
N ALA A 919 -16.29 45.29 -24.94
CA ALA A 919 -15.30 45.71 -25.92
C ALA A 919 -14.70 47.10 -25.60
N ASP A 920 -15.52 48.04 -25.11
CA ASP A 920 -15.07 49.37 -24.69
C ASP A 920 -14.19 49.31 -23.43
N GLN A 921 -14.50 48.41 -22.48
CA GLN A 921 -13.67 48.18 -21.30
C GLN A 921 -12.32 47.56 -21.66
N ILE A 922 -12.31 46.55 -22.55
CA ILE A 922 -11.09 45.93 -23.06
C ILE A 922 -10.23 46.96 -23.81
N ALA A 923 -10.85 47.79 -24.65
CA ALA A 923 -10.13 48.84 -25.39
C ALA A 923 -9.55 49.95 -24.48
N ALA A 924 -10.09 50.11 -23.27
CA ALA A 924 -9.64 51.09 -22.29
C ALA A 924 -8.61 50.54 -21.28
N LEU A 925 -8.24 49.26 -21.36
CA LEU A 925 -7.20 48.66 -20.52
C LEU A 925 -5.84 49.32 -20.79
N THR A 926 -5.17 49.76 -19.72
CA THR A 926 -3.80 50.29 -19.77
C THR A 926 -2.76 49.20 -19.54
N GLU A 927 -3.12 48.15 -18.80
CA GLU A 927 -2.31 46.95 -18.55
C GLU A 927 -3.21 45.72 -18.68
N SER A 928 -2.64 44.59 -19.12
CA SER A 928 -3.36 43.31 -19.17
C SER A 928 -3.78 42.86 -17.78
N ILE A 929 -4.93 42.20 -17.66
CA ILE A 929 -5.50 41.79 -16.38
C ILE A 929 -6.02 40.36 -16.42
N VAL A 930 -6.12 39.74 -15.25
CA VAL A 930 -7.00 38.59 -15.04
C VAL A 930 -8.26 39.04 -14.32
N TRP A 931 -9.42 38.56 -14.76
CA TRP A 931 -10.71 38.86 -14.14
C TRP A 931 -11.56 37.60 -14.01
N TYR A 932 -12.25 37.43 -12.87
CA TYR A 932 -13.10 36.26 -12.63
C TYR A 932 -14.51 36.51 -13.17
N VAL A 933 -14.93 35.66 -14.09
CA VAL A 933 -16.20 35.76 -14.85
C VAL A 933 -17.06 34.53 -14.57
N GLU A 934 -18.37 34.71 -14.50
CA GLU A 934 -19.31 33.58 -14.38
C GLU A 934 -19.41 32.85 -15.73
N GLU A 935 -19.12 31.55 -15.72
CA GLU A 935 -19.36 30.65 -16.84
C GLU A 935 -20.10 29.41 -16.38
N GLU A 936 -20.83 28.77 -17.31
CA GLU A 936 -21.46 27.48 -17.07
C GLU A 936 -20.47 26.37 -17.45
N VAL A 937 -20.02 25.60 -16.46
CA VAL A 937 -19.11 24.46 -16.63
C VAL A 937 -19.82 23.22 -16.11
N ASN A 938 -20.01 22.21 -16.98
CA ASN A 938 -20.71 20.96 -16.65
C ASN A 938 -22.11 21.16 -16.03
N GLY A 939 -22.81 22.24 -16.41
CA GLY A 939 -24.14 22.58 -15.87
C GLY A 939 -24.12 23.33 -14.53
N GLN A 940 -22.94 23.69 -14.01
CA GLN A 940 -22.75 24.50 -12.82
C GLN A 940 -22.21 25.89 -13.19
N THR A 941 -22.80 26.94 -12.65
CA THR A 941 -22.21 28.29 -12.74
C THR A 941 -21.00 28.36 -11.83
N VAL A 942 -19.85 28.75 -12.38
CA VAL A 942 -18.57 28.87 -11.66
C VAL A 942 -17.85 30.15 -12.06
N LEU A 943 -16.98 30.65 -11.19
CA LEU A 943 -16.09 31.77 -11.47
C LEU A 943 -14.80 31.27 -12.12
N VAL A 944 -14.57 31.67 -13.38
CA VAL A 944 -13.42 31.28 -14.20
C VAL A 944 -12.47 32.48 -14.35
N PRO A 945 -11.15 32.33 -14.11
CA PRO A 945 -10.19 33.38 -14.40
C PRO A 945 -10.04 33.57 -15.91
N LYS A 946 -10.26 34.79 -16.41
CA LYS A 946 -10.11 35.16 -17.82
C LYS A 946 -9.04 36.21 -18.00
N LEU A 947 -8.15 35.98 -18.96
CA LEU A 947 -7.14 36.93 -19.40
C LEU A 947 -7.75 37.95 -20.37
N TYR A 948 -7.54 39.23 -20.07
CA TYR A 948 -7.85 40.33 -20.98
C TYR A 948 -6.60 41.14 -21.29
N LEU A 949 -6.22 41.15 -22.57
CA LEU A 949 -5.02 41.85 -23.04
C LEU A 949 -5.25 43.35 -23.27
N ALA A 950 -4.35 44.17 -22.73
CA ALA A 950 -4.23 45.57 -23.11
C ALA A 950 -3.73 45.71 -24.56
N GLY A 951 -4.03 46.83 -25.20
CA GLY A 951 -3.74 47.02 -26.63
C GLY A 951 -2.26 46.87 -27.02
N GLY A 952 -1.32 47.11 -26.09
CA GLY A 952 0.12 46.94 -26.32
C GLY A 952 0.62 45.49 -26.22
N ASP A 953 -0.12 44.62 -25.53
CA ASP A 953 0.26 43.23 -25.27
C ASP A 953 -0.39 42.25 -26.27
N LYS A 954 -1.25 42.76 -27.14
CA LYS A 954 -1.81 42.00 -28.26
C LYS A 954 -0.73 41.77 -29.30
N ALA A 955 -0.27 40.53 -29.42
CA ALA A 955 0.65 40.13 -30.47
C ALA A 955 -0.03 40.19 -31.86
N ASP A 956 0.76 40.44 -32.90
CA ASP A 956 0.36 40.22 -34.31
C ASP A 956 0.27 38.72 -34.67
N ILE A 957 0.61 37.82 -33.73
CA ILE A 957 0.75 36.38 -33.95
C ILE A 957 -0.34 35.64 -33.17
N THR A 958 -1.38 35.21 -33.88
CA THR A 958 -2.31 34.18 -33.42
C THR A 958 -1.93 32.87 -34.11
N ALA A 959 -1.71 31.80 -33.34
CA ALA A 959 -1.43 30.50 -33.93
C ALA A 959 -2.68 29.99 -34.66
N GLU A 960 -2.51 29.66 -35.94
CA GLU A 960 -3.52 28.97 -36.75
C GLU A 960 -2.85 27.73 -37.38
N GLY A 961 -2.32 26.81 -36.56
CA GLY A 961 -1.57 25.63 -37.01
C GLY A 961 -0.17 25.49 -36.41
N ALA A 962 0.85 25.25 -37.23
CA ALA A 962 2.22 24.99 -36.79
C ALA A 962 3.01 26.29 -36.57
N LEU A 963 3.46 26.53 -35.34
CA LEU A 963 4.20 27.72 -34.94
C LEU A 963 5.55 27.37 -34.29
N ILE A 964 6.60 28.09 -34.69
CA ILE A 964 7.87 28.19 -33.95
C ILE A 964 8.08 29.67 -33.63
N ALA A 965 8.05 30.05 -32.36
CA ALA A 965 8.11 31.43 -31.90
C ALA A 965 9.13 31.62 -30.78
N ALA A 966 9.89 32.71 -30.85
CA ALA A 966 10.88 33.12 -29.87
C ALA A 966 11.23 34.61 -30.06
N ALA A 967 11.93 35.21 -29.10
CA ALA A 967 12.53 36.53 -29.30
C ALA A 967 13.60 36.48 -30.41
N ASP A 968 14.41 35.42 -30.41
CA ASP A 968 15.39 35.11 -31.44
C ASP A 968 15.24 33.67 -31.91
N VAL A 969 15.18 33.44 -33.23
CA VAL A 969 15.07 32.09 -33.83
C VAL A 969 16.33 31.79 -34.64
N ASN A 970 17.12 30.82 -34.19
CA ASN A 970 18.35 30.35 -34.83
C ASN A 970 18.20 28.89 -35.24
N ILE A 971 18.11 28.61 -36.55
CA ILE A 971 17.96 27.23 -37.07
C ILE A 971 19.08 26.91 -38.05
N LEU A 972 19.83 25.85 -37.78
CA LEU A 972 20.78 25.20 -38.68
C LEU A 972 20.20 23.85 -39.11
N ALA A 973 20.00 23.66 -40.41
CA ALA A 973 19.44 22.43 -40.99
C ALA A 973 19.89 22.25 -42.45
N ASP A 974 19.82 21.02 -42.97
CA ASP A 974 20.05 20.72 -44.39
C ASP A 974 18.95 21.33 -45.27
N SER A 975 17.71 21.32 -44.79
CA SER A 975 16.58 22.00 -45.44
C SER A 975 15.51 22.40 -44.44
N ILE A 976 14.87 23.54 -44.68
CA ILE A 976 13.74 24.04 -43.89
C ILE A 976 12.52 24.14 -44.81
N ALA A 977 11.42 23.50 -44.42
CA ALA A 977 10.11 23.66 -45.04
C ALA A 977 9.15 24.30 -44.03
N ASN A 978 8.62 25.48 -44.37
CA ASN A 978 7.61 26.17 -43.57
C ASN A 978 6.33 26.37 -44.39
N SER A 979 5.20 25.91 -43.84
CA SER A 979 3.85 26.16 -44.37
C SER A 979 2.84 26.54 -43.28
N GLY A 980 3.32 26.72 -42.04
CA GLY A 980 2.54 27.26 -40.93
C GLY A 980 2.72 28.74 -40.72
#